data_AF-A0A814WEE6-F1
#
_entry.id   AF-A0A814WEE6-F1
#
_cell.length_a   1.000
_cell.length_b   1.000
_cell.length_c   1.000
_cell.angle_alpha   90.00
_cell.angle_beta   90.00
_cell.angle_gamma   90.00
#
_symmetry.space_group_name_H-M   'P 1'
#
loop_
_entity.id
_entity.type
_entity.pdbx_description
1 polymer ?
#
loop_
_entity_poly.entity_id
_entity_poly.type
_entity_poly.pdbx_seq_one_letter_code
_entity_poly.pdbx_strand_id
1 'polypeptide(L)'
;MVVVVVVVFLLAFINELTALSFNQPKFCPTAKWNRVATTFANAQVLDTGGADIFIDISNTIYISTSARNQILVWPRDSTQPMIIDESERWMITSLFVSNVGDIYISCCDTEIIKWELSANRSTAIMDVNAHCFAMFIDIDNFLYCSIAMESIVKKRQIDSDEQVVVVAGTGQHGSAVNELHDPAGIFVDTNFDLYVADSGNDRIQRFLLDDKNGKTVAGQSSSDITIMLSCPRSISLDADKYLFIADSENDRIVASGPNGFRCLFGCDGGGRESHQLEMPEKLRFDVFGNIFIYDQDNNRVQKINLQKNSCQKVPSTVRTMYTSTLTANHTTYSRTLSYRPYYYFEAIEVNVSTNGFYILTANSSVNLYGHLYKHHFDRLNPTNNLIAWHGECCNKDQFKFTLDLSVDTRYILVITTYNANVTGPFSIAVFGSNGVHLERANIEQSVKSIYTSTLTYDHEKYSPVSCALVSHVYYEAIKINVSERGFYTIVGNFSLNHDMSVYIYQGDFYALMPLENLYEQKHYCNTHDPSHLTVELRPDIQYVLVATTCLSNILGGFSIEVFGRSSISFQLINASLPIFSNYSSELTTYNQKYDKKCIREYYYYEIIRLTVLIDAYYTFIIRKKYGTEMYIYANDFDPLNPYRNSILKEKEQCSQIDKMTYAVYLQSRVTYVLLATTLHSLAQTSFSIEAYSSRNISFQRIVDSSTYCYVGGPCNTQVKSIGLTLDDILRFEVKRHRPMHHQSLLIKITAALSVIMFVVGLISSACSILTFQNASSRQVGCGLYLLASSVTSLLSITMFTIKFWFVVITQMDMSIRPSVLERGCKSIETVLKLFFYWDTWLNACVSVERGMSVYKGVSFDKKKSKRYARWIIFILPIVIVGTIIHEPLYGHVFRYQIKRQSPIEKETNGDDKIMVDTHFWCLTTYPQSVQDYNTAILFIHLLGPFLANLFSALFIIIESARRRAEAQKRQSYRQHLREQWDEHKQLVISPMILLLLSTPRLIISLVSGCMDVSHHTWVYLCGYFISFVPSILIFVVFVVPSNSYRKTFNESFCQICRKHRV
;
A
#
# COMPACT_ATOMS: atom_id res chain seq x y z
N MET A 1 -10.64 24.35 -30.49
CA MET A 1 -9.57 23.44 -30.95
C MET A 1 -8.57 23.11 -29.83
N VAL A 2 -7.88 24.06 -29.18
CA VAL A 2 -6.97 23.75 -28.04
C VAL A 2 -7.69 23.18 -26.81
N VAL A 3 -8.84 23.74 -26.42
CA VAL A 3 -9.69 23.15 -25.35
C VAL A 3 -10.21 21.77 -25.75
N VAL A 4 -10.50 21.56 -27.03
CA VAL A 4 -10.91 20.25 -27.55
C VAL A 4 -9.73 19.30 -27.56
N VAL A 5 -8.51 19.72 -27.90
CA VAL A 5 -7.30 18.88 -27.85
C VAL A 5 -6.94 18.53 -26.41
N VAL A 6 -7.08 19.45 -25.45
CA VAL A 6 -6.83 19.19 -24.03
C VAL A 6 -7.93 18.31 -23.42
N VAL A 7 -9.20 18.52 -23.78
CA VAL A 7 -10.33 17.68 -23.34
C VAL A 7 -10.31 16.31 -24.02
N VAL A 8 -9.92 16.22 -25.29
CA VAL A 8 -9.71 14.95 -26.02
C VAL A 8 -8.47 14.23 -25.50
N PHE A 9 -7.39 14.93 -25.12
CA PHE A 9 -6.28 14.30 -24.40
C PHE A 9 -6.70 13.85 -23.00
N LEU A 10 -7.49 14.63 -22.26
CA LEU A 10 -8.01 14.23 -20.95
C LEU A 10 -9.00 13.06 -21.04
N LEU A 11 -9.87 13.02 -22.05
CA LEU A 11 -10.81 11.92 -22.30
C LEU A 11 -10.10 10.67 -22.85
N ALA A 12 -9.07 10.85 -23.68
CA ALA A 12 -8.20 9.75 -24.12
C ALA A 12 -7.39 9.14 -22.97
N PHE A 13 -7.06 9.93 -21.93
CA PHE A 13 -6.31 9.46 -20.76
C PHE A 13 -7.17 9.01 -19.57
N ILE A 14 -8.46 9.36 -19.50
CA ILE A 14 -9.39 8.70 -18.57
C ILE A 14 -9.50 7.19 -18.92
N ASN A 15 -9.30 6.83 -20.19
CA ASN A 15 -9.22 5.44 -20.63
C ASN A 15 -7.89 4.72 -20.29
N GLU A 16 -6.85 5.41 -19.79
CA GLU A 16 -5.57 4.77 -19.39
C GLU A 16 -5.47 4.44 -17.88
N LEU A 17 -6.54 4.63 -17.11
CA LEU A 17 -6.65 4.15 -15.72
C LEU A 17 -7.17 2.71 -15.67
N THR A 18 -6.52 1.81 -16.39
CA THR A 18 -6.98 0.42 -16.50
C THR A 18 -6.12 -0.46 -15.62
N ALA A 19 -6.39 -0.38 -14.31
CA ALA A 19 -5.90 -1.38 -13.38
C ALA A 19 -6.45 -2.75 -13.81
N LEU A 20 -5.57 -3.76 -13.91
CA LEU A 20 -5.97 -5.15 -14.13
C LEU A 20 -7.04 -5.54 -13.10
N SER A 21 -8.08 -6.27 -13.53
CA SER A 21 -9.09 -6.78 -12.59
C SER A 21 -8.72 -8.13 -11.99
N PHE A 22 -7.66 -8.79 -12.50
CA PHE A 22 -7.21 -10.13 -12.11
C PHE A 22 -5.75 -10.13 -11.64
N ASN A 23 -5.37 -11.16 -10.88
CA ASN A 23 -3.98 -11.34 -10.43
C ASN A 23 -3.08 -11.87 -11.55
N GLN A 24 -1.99 -11.16 -11.81
CA GLN A 24 -0.94 -11.58 -12.73
C GLN A 24 0.42 -11.59 -12.01
N PRO A 25 0.67 -12.54 -11.10
CA PRO A 25 1.94 -12.63 -10.39
C PRO A 25 3.11 -12.85 -11.37
N LYS A 26 4.32 -12.45 -10.99
CA LYS A 26 5.55 -12.70 -11.75
C LYS A 26 6.25 -13.93 -11.20
N PHE A 27 6.50 -14.94 -12.04
CA PHE A 27 7.20 -16.14 -11.63
C PHE A 27 8.61 -16.22 -12.19
N CYS A 28 9.55 -16.57 -11.34
CA CYS A 28 10.88 -16.97 -11.80
C CYS A 28 10.76 -18.29 -12.57
N PRO A 29 11.58 -18.53 -13.61
CA PRO A 29 11.65 -19.82 -14.31
C PRO A 29 11.78 -21.06 -13.42
N THR A 30 12.38 -20.90 -12.25
CA THR A 30 12.65 -21.93 -11.25
C THR A 30 11.53 -22.05 -10.20
N ALA A 31 10.42 -21.33 -10.36
CA ALA A 31 9.32 -21.36 -9.41
C ALA A 31 8.80 -22.79 -9.22
N LYS A 32 8.51 -23.14 -7.96
CA LYS A 32 8.00 -24.46 -7.58
C LYS A 32 6.75 -24.31 -6.75
N TRP A 33 5.76 -25.14 -7.07
CA TRP A 33 4.54 -25.30 -6.32
C TRP A 33 4.57 -26.63 -5.58
N ASN A 34 3.76 -26.75 -4.53
CA ASN A 34 3.55 -28.01 -3.83
C ASN A 34 3.14 -29.09 -4.85
N ARG A 35 3.68 -30.30 -4.70
CA ARG A 35 3.20 -31.46 -5.46
C ARG A 35 1.86 -32.00 -4.96
N VAL A 36 1.37 -31.45 -3.85
CA VAL A 36 0.12 -31.82 -3.20
C VAL A 36 -0.73 -30.57 -3.08
N ALA A 37 -1.95 -30.64 -3.60
CA ALA A 37 -2.98 -29.62 -3.47
C ALA A 37 -3.79 -29.81 -2.21
N THR A 38 -4.31 -28.71 -1.69
CA THR A 38 -5.34 -28.70 -0.65
C THR A 38 -6.69 -28.41 -1.30
N THR A 39 -7.70 -29.22 -1.02
CA THR A 39 -9.07 -28.98 -1.48
C THR A 39 -9.59 -27.69 -0.84
N PHE A 40 -9.79 -26.65 -1.66
CA PHE A 40 -10.34 -25.37 -1.23
C PHE A 40 -11.86 -25.43 -1.12
N ALA A 41 -12.52 -25.98 -2.14
CA ALA A 41 -13.95 -26.25 -2.14
C ALA A 41 -14.20 -27.66 -2.70
N ASN A 42 -15.10 -28.41 -2.06
CA ASN A 42 -15.44 -29.78 -2.46
C ASN A 42 -16.84 -29.83 -3.10
N ALA A 43 -17.25 -31.01 -3.54
CA ALA A 43 -18.55 -31.23 -4.17
C ALA A 43 -19.76 -30.85 -3.30
N GLN A 44 -19.64 -30.79 -1.97
CA GLN A 44 -20.73 -30.35 -1.08
C GLN A 44 -20.94 -28.84 -1.15
N VAL A 45 -19.88 -28.09 -1.45
CA VAL A 45 -19.91 -26.62 -1.55
C VAL A 45 -20.30 -26.18 -2.96
N LEU A 46 -19.78 -26.88 -3.98
CA LEU A 46 -19.90 -26.46 -5.39
C LEU A 46 -21.18 -26.93 -6.08
N ASP A 47 -21.84 -27.95 -5.53
CA ASP A 47 -22.83 -28.79 -6.23
C ASP A 47 -22.28 -29.34 -7.56
N THR A 48 -22.97 -30.29 -8.18
CA THR A 48 -22.44 -30.98 -9.37
C THR A 48 -22.52 -30.10 -10.62
N GLY A 49 -21.37 -29.71 -11.18
CA GLY A 49 -21.25 -29.20 -12.55
C GLY A 49 -20.58 -27.83 -12.71
N GLY A 50 -19.71 -27.76 -13.73
CA GLY A 50 -19.23 -26.57 -14.45
C GLY A 50 -19.06 -25.29 -13.63
N ALA A 51 -18.05 -25.24 -12.79
CA ALA A 51 -17.70 -24.02 -12.06
C ALA A 51 -16.63 -23.25 -12.84
N ASP A 52 -16.93 -22.01 -13.26
CA ASP A 52 -15.88 -21.06 -13.58
C ASP A 52 -15.34 -20.47 -12.27
N ILE A 53 -14.07 -20.11 -12.29
CA ILE A 53 -13.39 -19.51 -11.15
C ILE A 53 -12.70 -18.21 -11.58
N PHE A 54 -12.92 -17.16 -10.80
CA PHE A 54 -12.27 -15.87 -10.97
C PHE A 54 -11.68 -15.41 -9.64
N ILE A 55 -10.49 -14.81 -9.68
CA ILE A 55 -9.84 -14.22 -8.51
C ILE A 55 -9.42 -12.81 -8.87
N ASP A 56 -10.00 -11.83 -8.17
CA ASP A 56 -9.73 -10.42 -8.43
C ASP A 56 -8.41 -9.95 -7.79
N ILE A 57 -8.01 -8.71 -8.08
CA ILE A 57 -6.83 -8.08 -7.45
C ILE A 57 -6.93 -7.87 -5.94
N SER A 58 -8.15 -7.91 -5.38
CA SER A 58 -8.38 -7.85 -3.93
C SER A 58 -8.20 -9.21 -3.26
N ASN A 59 -7.94 -10.26 -4.05
CA ASN A 59 -7.82 -11.65 -3.63
C ASN A 59 -9.16 -12.24 -3.14
N THR A 60 -10.26 -11.72 -3.66
CA THR A 60 -11.62 -12.26 -3.52
C THR A 60 -11.83 -13.34 -4.57
N ILE A 61 -12.31 -14.50 -4.14
CA ILE A 61 -12.50 -15.68 -4.99
C ILE A 61 -13.98 -15.80 -5.34
N TYR A 62 -14.29 -15.85 -6.63
CA TYR A 62 -15.63 -16.03 -7.16
C TYR A 62 -15.71 -17.39 -7.86
N ILE A 63 -16.71 -18.19 -7.51
CA ILE A 63 -16.93 -19.51 -8.10
C ILE A 63 -18.40 -19.61 -8.50
N SER A 64 -18.67 -19.94 -9.77
CA SER A 64 -20.03 -20.22 -10.21
C SER A 64 -20.43 -21.66 -9.89
N THR A 65 -21.72 -21.90 -9.64
CA THR A 65 -22.26 -23.25 -9.48
C THR A 65 -23.27 -23.52 -10.59
N SER A 66 -23.08 -24.60 -11.36
CA SER A 66 -23.99 -24.91 -12.48
C SER A 66 -25.36 -25.44 -12.03
N ALA A 67 -25.43 -26.16 -10.90
CA ALA A 67 -26.67 -26.80 -10.48
C ALA A 67 -27.66 -25.86 -9.78
N ARG A 68 -27.15 -24.86 -9.05
CA ARG A 68 -27.96 -23.87 -8.33
C ARG A 68 -27.97 -22.49 -8.99
N ASN A 69 -27.19 -22.29 -10.06
CA ASN A 69 -27.00 -21.00 -10.74
C ASN A 69 -26.61 -19.87 -9.78
N GLN A 70 -25.70 -20.18 -8.85
CA GLN A 70 -25.24 -19.23 -7.83
C GLN A 70 -23.80 -18.81 -8.10
N ILE A 71 -23.45 -17.63 -7.61
CA ILE A 71 -22.05 -17.20 -7.50
C ILE A 71 -21.68 -17.18 -6.03
N LEU A 72 -20.73 -18.03 -5.67
CA LEU A 72 -20.14 -18.09 -4.36
C LEU A 72 -18.94 -17.14 -4.31
N VAL A 73 -18.97 -16.19 -3.39
CA VAL A 73 -17.95 -15.15 -3.24
C VAL A 73 -17.25 -15.33 -1.90
N TRP A 74 -15.95 -15.60 -1.90
CA TRP A 74 -15.10 -15.60 -0.71
C TRP A 74 -14.26 -14.32 -0.65
N PRO A 75 -14.63 -13.34 0.20
CA PRO A 75 -13.80 -12.19 0.49
C PRO A 75 -12.48 -12.62 1.15
N ARG A 76 -11.46 -11.76 1.05
CA ARG A 76 -10.17 -11.97 1.70
C ARG A 76 -10.35 -12.30 3.20
N ASP A 77 -9.65 -13.32 3.66
CA ASP A 77 -9.66 -13.81 5.05
C ASP A 77 -10.99 -14.40 5.55
N SER A 78 -11.99 -14.58 4.68
CA SER A 78 -13.23 -15.30 5.02
C SER A 78 -13.10 -16.81 4.82
N THR A 79 -13.61 -17.59 5.76
CA THR A 79 -13.73 -19.05 5.63
C THR A 79 -15.06 -19.49 5.01
N GLN A 80 -16.05 -18.59 4.88
CA GLN A 80 -17.37 -18.88 4.33
C GLN A 80 -17.71 -17.99 3.12
N PRO A 81 -18.40 -18.54 2.10
CA PRO A 81 -18.84 -17.76 0.95
C PRO A 81 -20.07 -16.93 1.26
N MET A 82 -20.13 -15.74 0.68
CA MET A 82 -21.38 -15.05 0.38
C MET A 82 -22.01 -15.66 -0.87
N ILE A 83 -23.33 -15.81 -0.88
CA ILE A 83 -24.07 -16.35 -2.02
C ILE A 83 -24.76 -15.20 -2.74
N ILE A 84 -24.51 -15.07 -4.03
CA ILE A 84 -25.29 -14.26 -4.94
C ILE A 84 -26.21 -15.23 -5.69
N ASP A 85 -27.51 -15.10 -5.45
CA ASP A 85 -28.54 -16.00 -5.98
C ASP A 85 -29.25 -15.33 -7.15
N GLU A 86 -29.13 -15.91 -8.35
CA GLU A 86 -29.85 -15.48 -9.54
C GLU A 86 -31.01 -16.44 -9.77
N SER A 87 -32.18 -16.10 -9.22
CA SER A 87 -33.34 -16.99 -9.15
C SER A 87 -34.01 -17.32 -10.49
N GLU A 88 -33.55 -16.80 -11.63
CA GLU A 88 -34.28 -16.90 -12.91
C GLU A 88 -33.48 -17.24 -14.18
N ARG A 89 -32.18 -17.57 -14.14
CA ARG A 89 -31.43 -17.89 -15.40
C ARG A 89 -30.51 -19.11 -15.29
N TRP A 90 -30.40 -19.82 -16.41
CA TRP A 90 -29.75 -21.14 -16.59
C TRP A 90 -28.21 -21.12 -16.48
N MET A 91 -27.59 -22.29 -16.69
CA MET A 91 -26.19 -22.64 -16.40
C MET A 91 -25.16 -21.55 -16.73
N ILE A 92 -24.41 -21.11 -15.72
CA ILE A 92 -23.30 -20.17 -15.87
C ILE A 92 -22.10 -20.89 -16.51
N THR A 93 -21.69 -20.48 -17.71
CA THR A 93 -20.57 -21.08 -18.44
C THR A 93 -19.24 -20.36 -18.22
N SER A 94 -19.27 -19.05 -18.01
CA SER A 94 -18.07 -18.26 -17.71
C SER A 94 -18.38 -17.02 -16.88
N LEU A 95 -17.41 -16.61 -16.07
CA LEU A 95 -17.49 -15.52 -15.11
C LEU A 95 -16.26 -14.61 -15.23
N PHE A 96 -16.48 -13.29 -15.18
CA PHE A 96 -15.40 -12.30 -15.10
C PHE A 96 -15.81 -11.16 -14.17
N VAL A 97 -14.88 -10.65 -13.35
CA VAL A 97 -15.15 -9.48 -12.49
C VAL A 97 -14.27 -8.32 -12.94
N SER A 98 -14.85 -7.14 -13.15
CA SER A 98 -14.12 -5.93 -13.55
C SER A 98 -13.40 -5.27 -12.37
N ASN A 99 -12.52 -4.31 -12.67
CA ASN A 99 -11.74 -3.59 -11.65
C ASN A 99 -12.58 -2.69 -10.73
N VAL A 100 -13.81 -2.36 -11.13
CA VAL A 100 -14.80 -1.64 -10.31
C VAL A 100 -15.72 -2.59 -9.53
N GLY A 101 -15.57 -3.91 -9.73
CA GLY A 101 -16.33 -4.95 -9.02
C GLY A 101 -17.60 -5.42 -9.75
N ASP A 102 -17.87 -4.96 -10.97
CA ASP A 102 -19.02 -5.45 -11.73
C ASP A 102 -18.78 -6.89 -12.19
N ILE A 103 -19.81 -7.74 -12.08
CA ILE A 103 -19.71 -9.17 -12.38
C ILE A 103 -20.35 -9.44 -13.74
N TYR A 104 -19.58 -10.01 -14.67
CA TYR A 104 -20.03 -10.39 -16.00
C TYR A 104 -20.18 -11.90 -16.06
N ILE A 105 -21.31 -12.35 -16.60
CA ILE A 105 -21.70 -13.75 -16.62
C ILE A 105 -22.17 -14.10 -18.02
N SER A 106 -21.67 -15.20 -18.56
CA SER A 106 -22.29 -15.87 -19.70
C SER A 106 -23.17 -17.01 -19.20
N CYS A 107 -24.43 -17.01 -19.66
CA CYS A 107 -25.43 -18.04 -19.37
C CYS A 107 -25.70 -18.86 -20.64
N CYS A 108 -26.42 -19.98 -20.54
CA CYS A 108 -26.86 -20.81 -21.67
C CYS A 108 -27.63 -20.07 -22.78
N ASP A 109 -28.01 -18.82 -22.65
CA ASP A 109 -28.59 -18.03 -23.75
C ASP A 109 -27.50 -17.34 -24.59
N THR A 110 -27.89 -16.69 -25.68
CA THR A 110 -26.97 -15.94 -26.54
C THR A 110 -26.50 -14.63 -25.91
N GLU A 111 -26.92 -14.30 -24.68
CA GLU A 111 -26.64 -13.02 -24.01
C GLU A 111 -25.58 -13.12 -22.92
N ILE A 112 -24.76 -12.07 -22.82
CA ILE A 112 -23.87 -11.80 -21.70
C ILE A 112 -24.51 -10.75 -20.78
N ILE A 113 -24.56 -11.08 -19.50
CA ILE A 113 -25.21 -10.29 -18.46
C ILE A 113 -24.14 -9.62 -17.60
N LYS A 114 -24.35 -8.35 -17.26
CA LYS A 114 -23.61 -7.62 -16.23
C LYS A 114 -24.48 -7.47 -14.99
N TRP A 115 -23.92 -7.81 -13.85
CA TRP A 115 -24.49 -7.60 -12.53
C TRP A 115 -23.78 -6.45 -11.82
N GLU A 116 -24.52 -5.39 -11.53
CA GLU A 116 -24.02 -4.23 -10.79
C GLU A 116 -24.29 -4.43 -9.29
N LEU A 117 -23.24 -4.73 -8.52
CA LEU A 117 -23.33 -4.94 -7.07
C LEU A 117 -23.94 -3.74 -6.32
N SER A 118 -23.67 -2.52 -6.79
CA SER A 118 -24.16 -1.28 -6.18
C SER A 118 -25.66 -1.03 -6.39
N ALA A 119 -26.20 -1.49 -7.54
CA ALA A 119 -27.59 -1.31 -7.93
C ALA A 119 -28.46 -2.55 -7.69
N ASN A 120 -27.82 -3.71 -7.40
CA ASN A 120 -28.43 -5.02 -7.30
C ASN A 120 -29.32 -5.33 -8.51
N ARG A 121 -28.78 -5.07 -9.71
CA ARG A 121 -29.50 -5.16 -10.98
C ARG A 121 -28.64 -5.85 -12.04
N SER A 122 -29.28 -6.71 -12.84
CA SER A 122 -28.71 -7.30 -14.04
C SER A 122 -29.11 -6.53 -15.31
N THR A 123 -28.16 -6.40 -16.24
CA THR A 123 -28.37 -5.81 -17.57
C THR A 123 -27.73 -6.68 -18.64
N ALA A 124 -28.43 -6.94 -19.74
CA ALA A 124 -27.85 -7.61 -20.90
C ALA A 124 -26.96 -6.61 -21.66
N ILE A 125 -25.70 -6.98 -21.93
CA ILE A 125 -24.71 -6.08 -22.55
C ILE A 125 -24.35 -6.51 -23.96
N MET A 126 -24.33 -7.82 -24.21
CA MET A 126 -23.98 -8.36 -25.51
C MET A 126 -24.88 -9.51 -25.87
N ASP A 127 -25.54 -9.44 -27.03
CA ASP A 127 -26.11 -10.59 -27.70
C ASP A 127 -25.07 -11.14 -28.68
N VAL A 128 -24.53 -12.31 -28.36
CA VAL A 128 -23.46 -13.01 -29.07
C VAL A 128 -24.05 -13.93 -30.16
N ASN A 129 -25.39 -14.12 -30.17
CA ASN A 129 -26.13 -15.08 -31.00
C ASN A 129 -25.63 -16.54 -30.93
N ALA A 130 -24.76 -16.87 -29.95
CA ALA A 130 -24.20 -18.20 -29.74
C ALA A 130 -23.65 -18.36 -28.30
N HIS A 131 -23.38 -19.60 -27.90
CA HIS A 131 -22.87 -19.90 -26.55
C HIS A 131 -21.43 -19.46 -26.34
N CYS A 132 -21.21 -18.69 -25.28
CA CYS A 132 -19.87 -18.28 -24.84
C CYS A 132 -19.27 -19.32 -23.91
N PHE A 133 -18.17 -19.98 -24.33
CA PHE A 133 -17.48 -20.99 -23.52
C PHE A 133 -16.45 -20.39 -22.55
N ALA A 134 -15.76 -19.34 -22.99
CA ALA A 134 -14.87 -18.58 -22.13
C ALA A 134 -14.96 -17.11 -22.47
N MET A 135 -15.00 -16.30 -21.42
CA MET A 135 -15.04 -14.86 -21.49
C MET A 135 -13.77 -14.26 -20.90
N PHE A 136 -13.33 -13.16 -21.48
CA PHE A 136 -12.25 -12.34 -20.93
C PHE A 136 -12.52 -10.88 -21.25
N ILE A 137 -12.28 -9.98 -20.31
CA ILE A 137 -12.36 -8.53 -20.53
C ILE A 137 -10.94 -7.97 -20.42
N ASP A 138 -10.47 -7.33 -21.49
CA ASP A 138 -9.14 -6.71 -21.49
C ASP A 138 -9.13 -5.37 -20.77
N ILE A 139 -7.94 -4.78 -20.64
CA ILE A 139 -7.77 -3.50 -19.97
C ILE A 139 -8.50 -2.36 -20.69
N ASP A 140 -8.81 -2.48 -21.98
CA ASP A 140 -9.54 -1.45 -22.75
C ASP A 140 -11.06 -1.64 -22.70
N ASN A 141 -11.55 -2.48 -21.77
CA ASN A 141 -12.96 -2.87 -21.63
C ASN A 141 -13.55 -3.51 -22.90
N PHE A 142 -12.73 -4.21 -23.69
CA PHE A 142 -13.26 -5.11 -24.70
C PHE A 142 -13.52 -6.48 -24.11
N LEU A 143 -14.74 -6.96 -24.35
CA LEU A 143 -15.15 -8.30 -24.02
C LEU A 143 -14.84 -9.23 -25.17
N TYR A 144 -14.14 -10.31 -24.88
CA TYR A 144 -13.84 -11.41 -25.78
C TYR A 144 -14.65 -12.62 -25.35
N CYS A 145 -15.17 -13.32 -26.34
CA CYS A 145 -15.99 -14.50 -26.13
C CYS A 145 -15.56 -15.61 -27.11
N SER A 146 -15.19 -16.76 -26.55
CA SER A 146 -14.90 -17.96 -27.35
C SER A 146 -16.19 -18.71 -27.65
N ILE A 147 -16.44 -18.99 -28.93
CA ILE A 147 -17.64 -19.66 -29.41
C ILE A 147 -17.20 -20.98 -30.03
N ALA A 148 -17.09 -22.02 -29.20
CA ALA A 148 -16.50 -23.29 -29.58
C ALA A 148 -17.18 -23.90 -30.83
N MET A 149 -18.52 -23.96 -30.81
CA MET A 149 -19.33 -24.51 -31.90
C MET A 149 -19.21 -23.77 -33.24
N GLU A 150 -18.89 -22.47 -33.21
CA GLU A 150 -18.66 -21.68 -34.42
C GLU A 150 -17.18 -21.61 -34.79
N SER A 151 -16.27 -22.20 -34.01
CA SER A 151 -14.82 -22.16 -34.25
C SER A 151 -14.25 -20.74 -34.40
N ILE A 152 -14.75 -19.81 -33.60
CA ILE A 152 -14.34 -18.40 -33.63
C ILE A 152 -14.26 -17.79 -32.23
N VAL A 153 -13.53 -16.68 -32.13
CA VAL A 153 -13.55 -15.77 -30.99
C VAL A 153 -14.11 -14.42 -31.46
N LYS A 154 -15.16 -13.93 -30.79
CA LYS A 154 -15.76 -12.61 -31.03
C LYS A 154 -15.28 -11.60 -29.98
N LYS A 155 -15.17 -10.33 -30.37
CA LYS A 155 -14.79 -9.18 -29.52
C LYS A 155 -15.82 -8.06 -29.70
N ARG A 156 -16.16 -7.36 -28.61
CA ARG A 156 -16.90 -6.08 -28.66
C ARG A 156 -16.58 -5.21 -27.46
N GLN A 157 -16.57 -3.89 -27.67
CA GLN A 157 -16.37 -2.92 -26.60
C GLN A 157 -17.60 -2.84 -25.71
N ILE A 158 -17.39 -2.89 -24.39
CA ILE A 158 -18.45 -2.72 -23.39
C ILE A 158 -18.93 -1.27 -23.44
N ASP A 159 -20.25 -1.05 -23.31
CA ASP A 159 -20.92 0.27 -23.36
C ASP A 159 -20.86 1.03 -24.71
N SER A 160 -20.46 0.34 -25.79
CA SER A 160 -20.49 0.87 -27.15
C SER A 160 -21.52 0.16 -28.02
N ASP A 161 -22.16 0.91 -28.92
CA ASP A 161 -23.00 0.37 -30.00
C ASP A 161 -22.17 -0.20 -31.17
N GLU A 162 -20.84 -0.30 -31.01
CA GLU A 162 -19.97 -0.96 -31.97
C GLU A 162 -20.40 -2.41 -32.23
N GLN A 163 -20.26 -2.82 -33.49
CA GLN A 163 -20.62 -4.16 -33.93
C GLN A 163 -19.69 -5.21 -33.34
N VAL A 164 -20.23 -6.40 -33.07
CA VAL A 164 -19.45 -7.58 -32.68
C VAL A 164 -18.56 -8.00 -33.84
N VAL A 165 -17.25 -8.12 -33.60
CA VAL A 165 -16.26 -8.48 -34.63
C VAL A 165 -15.63 -9.82 -34.32
N VAL A 166 -15.48 -10.68 -35.33
CA VAL A 166 -14.68 -11.92 -35.22
C VAL A 166 -13.21 -11.55 -35.19
N VAL A 167 -12.48 -11.91 -34.14
CA VAL A 167 -11.06 -11.60 -33.97
C VAL A 167 -10.14 -12.78 -34.26
N ALA A 168 -10.61 -14.01 -34.05
CA ALA A 168 -9.88 -15.23 -34.38
C ALA A 168 -10.83 -16.30 -34.94
N GLY A 169 -10.31 -17.18 -35.80
CA GLY A 169 -11.08 -18.20 -36.50
C GLY A 169 -11.79 -17.66 -37.76
N THR A 170 -12.20 -18.57 -38.64
CA THR A 170 -12.89 -18.26 -39.91
C THR A 170 -14.36 -18.65 -39.91
N GLY A 171 -14.86 -19.29 -38.85
CA GLY A 171 -16.20 -19.89 -38.84
C GLY A 171 -16.24 -21.31 -39.43
N GLN A 172 -15.08 -21.89 -39.78
CA GLN A 172 -14.94 -23.24 -40.30
C GLN A 172 -13.99 -24.03 -39.41
N HIS A 173 -14.32 -25.29 -39.15
CA HIS A 173 -13.44 -26.20 -38.41
C HIS A 173 -12.22 -26.51 -39.27
N GLY A 174 -11.03 -26.25 -38.73
CA GLY A 174 -9.80 -26.47 -39.47
C GLY A 174 -8.56 -26.25 -38.61
N SER A 175 -7.40 -26.55 -39.18
CA SER A 175 -6.10 -26.52 -38.49
C SER A 175 -5.12 -25.52 -39.10
N ALA A 176 -5.53 -24.75 -40.11
CA ALA A 176 -4.73 -23.66 -40.64
C ALA A 176 -4.43 -22.60 -39.56
N VAL A 177 -3.48 -21.70 -39.84
CA VAL A 177 -3.03 -20.68 -38.88
C VAL A 177 -4.15 -19.71 -38.48
N ASN A 178 -5.15 -19.51 -39.33
CA ASN A 178 -6.31 -18.64 -39.11
C ASN A 178 -7.59 -19.42 -38.74
N GLU A 179 -7.54 -20.75 -38.69
CA GLU A 179 -8.67 -21.63 -38.37
C GLU A 179 -8.56 -22.16 -36.94
N LEU A 180 -9.70 -22.52 -36.36
CA LEU A 180 -9.81 -23.09 -35.02
C LEU A 180 -10.74 -24.32 -35.07
N HIS A 181 -10.68 -25.14 -34.03
CA HIS A 181 -11.52 -26.31 -33.79
C HIS A 181 -11.81 -26.39 -32.28
N ASP A 182 -13.06 -26.17 -31.88
CA ASP A 182 -13.50 -26.11 -30.48
C ASP A 182 -12.64 -25.21 -29.57
N PRO A 183 -12.51 -23.90 -29.87
CA PRO A 183 -11.79 -22.98 -29.00
C PRO A 183 -12.46 -22.88 -27.63
N ALA A 184 -11.77 -23.31 -26.57
CA ALA A 184 -12.29 -23.31 -25.20
C ALA A 184 -11.81 -22.10 -24.40
N GLY A 185 -10.59 -22.16 -23.86
CA GLY A 185 -10.02 -21.12 -23.01
C GLY A 185 -9.42 -19.96 -23.82
N ILE A 186 -9.61 -18.74 -23.33
CA ILE A 186 -9.00 -17.53 -23.89
C ILE A 186 -8.31 -16.69 -22.82
N PHE A 187 -7.26 -15.98 -23.21
CA PHE A 187 -6.58 -14.98 -22.39
C PHE A 187 -6.05 -13.86 -23.28
N VAL A 188 -6.24 -12.60 -22.88
CA VAL A 188 -5.71 -11.43 -23.59
C VAL A 188 -4.65 -10.78 -22.71
N ASP A 189 -3.43 -10.63 -23.25
CA ASP A 189 -2.33 -10.02 -22.50
C ASP A 189 -2.35 -8.48 -22.57
N THR A 190 -1.45 -7.83 -21.83
CA THR A 190 -1.36 -6.35 -21.77
C THR A 190 -0.87 -5.69 -23.05
N ASN A 191 -0.42 -6.45 -24.05
CA ASN A 191 -0.17 -5.96 -25.41
C ASN A 191 -1.38 -6.21 -26.34
N PHE A 192 -2.50 -6.68 -25.80
CA PHE A 192 -3.70 -7.09 -26.52
C PHE A 192 -3.49 -8.29 -27.47
N ASP A 193 -2.48 -9.12 -27.19
CA ASP A 193 -2.33 -10.39 -27.90
C ASP A 193 -3.33 -11.41 -27.33
N LEU A 194 -4.11 -12.05 -28.21
CA LEU A 194 -5.10 -13.05 -27.86
C LEU A 194 -4.50 -14.45 -27.92
N TYR A 195 -4.57 -15.17 -26.80
CA TYR A 195 -4.20 -16.58 -26.70
C TYR A 195 -5.48 -17.41 -26.65
N VAL A 196 -5.57 -18.39 -27.53
CA VAL A 196 -6.74 -19.28 -27.68
C VAL A 196 -6.29 -20.72 -27.48
N ALA A 197 -6.99 -21.43 -26.60
CA ALA A 197 -6.85 -22.87 -26.44
C ALA A 197 -7.70 -23.51 -27.53
N ASP A 198 -7.04 -23.89 -28.60
CA ASP A 198 -7.66 -24.48 -29.79
C ASP A 198 -7.82 -25.98 -29.53
N SER A 199 -8.76 -26.31 -28.65
CA SER A 199 -8.80 -27.57 -27.90
C SER A 199 -8.87 -28.78 -28.81
N GLY A 200 -9.72 -28.72 -29.85
CA GLY A 200 -9.88 -29.81 -30.79
C GLY A 200 -8.72 -29.96 -31.79
N ASN A 201 -7.75 -29.05 -31.77
CA ASN A 201 -6.49 -29.13 -32.52
C ASN A 201 -5.27 -29.36 -31.60
N ASP A 202 -5.49 -29.61 -30.30
CA ASP A 202 -4.45 -29.92 -29.32
C ASP A 202 -3.31 -28.88 -29.26
N ARG A 203 -3.65 -27.60 -29.40
CA ARG A 203 -2.68 -26.51 -29.49
C ARG A 203 -3.14 -25.22 -28.82
N ILE A 204 -2.18 -24.34 -28.56
CA ILE A 204 -2.42 -22.94 -28.17
C ILE A 204 -2.01 -22.02 -29.31
N GLN A 205 -2.96 -21.22 -29.80
CA GLN A 205 -2.75 -20.22 -30.84
C GLN A 205 -2.62 -18.83 -30.22
N ARG A 206 -1.62 -18.05 -30.64
CA ARG A 206 -1.46 -16.63 -30.30
C ARG A 206 -1.73 -15.77 -31.53
N PHE A 207 -2.73 -14.90 -31.45
CA PHE A 207 -3.05 -13.88 -32.43
C PHE A 207 -2.52 -12.55 -31.92
N LEU A 208 -1.70 -11.85 -32.72
CA LEU A 208 -1.29 -10.49 -32.40
C LEU A 208 -2.49 -9.55 -32.56
N LEU A 209 -2.47 -8.40 -31.90
CA LEU A 209 -3.51 -7.38 -32.07
C LEU A 209 -3.77 -7.10 -33.57
N ASP A 210 -5.03 -7.21 -33.97
CA ASP A 210 -5.56 -7.04 -35.33
C ASP A 210 -5.06 -8.06 -36.39
N ASP A 211 -4.26 -9.05 -36.02
CA ASP A 211 -3.89 -10.15 -36.91
C ASP A 211 -4.96 -11.25 -36.91
N LYS A 212 -5.25 -11.78 -38.11
CA LYS A 212 -6.17 -12.92 -38.30
C LYS A 212 -5.44 -14.25 -38.34
N ASN A 213 -4.12 -14.24 -38.48
CA ASN A 213 -3.31 -15.44 -38.50
C ASN A 213 -2.71 -15.67 -37.10
N GLY A 214 -3.01 -16.82 -36.52
CA GLY A 214 -2.46 -17.25 -35.26
C GLY A 214 -1.10 -17.93 -35.44
N LYS A 215 -0.19 -17.67 -34.51
CA LYS A 215 1.05 -18.42 -34.35
C LYS A 215 0.86 -19.49 -33.28
N THR A 216 1.17 -20.74 -33.59
CA THR A 216 1.16 -21.81 -32.60
C THR A 216 2.30 -21.62 -31.60
N VAL A 217 1.97 -21.50 -30.31
CA VAL A 217 2.94 -21.26 -29.24
C VAL A 217 3.12 -22.46 -28.30
N ALA A 218 2.21 -23.44 -28.34
CA ALA A 218 2.30 -24.70 -27.59
C ALA A 218 1.46 -25.79 -28.26
N GLY A 219 1.84 -27.06 -28.07
CA GLY A 219 1.10 -28.21 -28.60
C GLY A 219 1.38 -28.52 -30.07
N GLN A 220 0.42 -29.18 -30.71
CA GLN A 220 0.56 -29.69 -32.07
C GLN A 220 0.82 -28.57 -33.09
N SER A 221 1.72 -28.82 -34.05
CA SER A 221 2.13 -27.87 -35.11
C SER A 221 2.95 -26.66 -34.65
N SER A 222 3.43 -26.63 -33.40
CA SER A 222 4.46 -25.67 -32.96
C SER A 222 5.79 -25.91 -33.69
N SER A 223 6.52 -24.84 -34.04
CA SER A 223 7.85 -24.96 -34.65
C SER A 223 8.90 -25.58 -33.71
N ASP A 224 8.70 -25.40 -32.40
CA ASP A 224 9.57 -25.89 -31.33
C ASP A 224 8.73 -26.70 -30.33
N ILE A 225 8.28 -27.90 -30.74
CA ILE A 225 7.45 -28.77 -29.89
C ILE A 225 8.26 -29.18 -28.66
N THR A 226 7.90 -28.61 -27.51
CA THR A 226 8.47 -28.97 -26.19
C THR A 226 7.44 -29.65 -25.28
N ILE A 227 6.18 -29.72 -25.71
CA ILE A 227 5.08 -30.43 -25.05
C ILE A 227 4.01 -30.82 -26.09
N MET A 228 3.44 -32.02 -25.93
CA MET A 228 2.20 -32.40 -26.61
C MET A 228 1.04 -32.18 -25.64
N LEU A 229 0.02 -31.46 -26.09
CA LEU A 229 -1.21 -31.20 -25.34
C LEU A 229 -2.30 -32.18 -25.82
N SER A 230 -3.36 -32.34 -25.04
CA SER A 230 -4.59 -33.04 -25.40
C SER A 230 -5.77 -32.26 -24.83
N CYS A 231 -6.63 -31.74 -25.70
CA CYS A 231 -7.81 -30.97 -25.34
C CYS A 231 -7.54 -29.87 -24.28
N PRO A 232 -6.61 -28.93 -24.51
CA PRO A 232 -6.32 -27.88 -23.53
C PRO A 232 -7.53 -26.96 -23.32
N ARG A 233 -8.00 -26.76 -22.07
CA ARG A 233 -9.22 -25.98 -21.79
C ARG A 233 -9.02 -24.60 -21.16
N SER A 234 -7.86 -24.34 -20.55
CA SER A 234 -7.60 -23.04 -19.90
C SER A 234 -6.17 -22.58 -20.09
N ILE A 235 -6.01 -21.26 -20.20
CA ILE A 235 -4.73 -20.57 -20.33
C ILE A 235 -4.70 -19.45 -19.29
N SER A 236 -3.55 -19.25 -18.65
CA SER A 236 -3.23 -18.02 -17.93
C SER A 236 -1.78 -17.65 -18.17
N LEU A 237 -1.49 -16.36 -18.12
CA LEU A 237 -0.13 -15.83 -18.22
C LEU A 237 0.31 -15.24 -16.89
N ASP A 238 1.59 -15.40 -16.57
CA ASP A 238 2.24 -14.61 -15.53
C ASP A 238 2.66 -13.23 -16.06
N ALA A 239 3.22 -12.37 -15.20
CA ALA A 239 3.61 -11.01 -15.61
C ALA A 239 4.76 -10.97 -16.64
N ASP A 240 5.53 -12.05 -16.77
CA ASP A 240 6.60 -12.22 -17.77
C ASP A 240 6.12 -12.96 -19.02
N LYS A 241 4.80 -13.19 -19.14
CA LYS A 241 4.13 -13.88 -20.25
C LYS A 241 4.49 -15.36 -20.39
N TYR A 242 4.88 -16.02 -19.29
CA TYR A 242 4.93 -17.48 -19.27
C TYR A 242 3.50 -18.06 -19.22
N LEU A 243 3.21 -18.98 -20.14
CA LEU A 243 1.95 -19.71 -20.25
C LEU A 243 1.83 -20.77 -19.18
N PHE A 244 0.65 -20.86 -18.58
CA PHE A 244 0.16 -21.94 -17.73
C PHE A 244 -1.11 -22.48 -18.37
N ILE A 245 -1.15 -23.78 -18.61
CA ILE A 245 -2.19 -24.43 -19.42
C ILE A 245 -2.78 -25.58 -18.61
N ALA A 246 -4.11 -25.66 -18.56
CA ALA A 246 -4.81 -26.88 -18.16
C ALA A 246 -4.89 -27.80 -19.38
N ASP A 247 -4.07 -28.85 -19.35
CA ASP A 247 -3.94 -29.87 -20.38
C ASP A 247 -4.89 -31.02 -20.01
N SER A 248 -6.18 -30.81 -20.32
CA SER A 248 -7.29 -31.43 -19.59
C SER A 248 -7.38 -32.93 -19.78
N GLU A 249 -7.25 -33.45 -21.00
CA GLU A 249 -7.31 -34.90 -21.25
C GLU A 249 -6.01 -35.63 -20.87
N ASN A 250 -4.95 -34.88 -20.57
CA ASN A 250 -3.74 -35.41 -19.95
C ASN A 250 -3.74 -35.24 -18.42
N ASP A 251 -4.86 -34.79 -17.83
CA ASP A 251 -5.09 -34.64 -16.39
C ASP A 251 -4.03 -33.82 -15.63
N ARG A 252 -3.49 -32.79 -16.30
CA ARG A 252 -2.32 -32.07 -15.77
C ARG A 252 -2.36 -30.56 -16.04
N ILE A 253 -1.57 -29.84 -15.26
CA ILE A 253 -1.21 -28.45 -15.54
C ILE A 253 0.21 -28.41 -16.06
N VAL A 254 0.42 -27.74 -17.20
CA VAL A 254 1.75 -27.50 -17.77
C VAL A 254 2.08 -26.01 -17.76
N ALA A 255 3.36 -25.68 -17.64
CA ALA A 255 3.83 -24.30 -17.67
C ALA A 255 5.04 -24.14 -18.59
N SER A 256 5.08 -23.06 -19.34
CA SER A 256 6.24 -22.67 -20.15
C SER A 256 7.38 -22.16 -19.28
N GLY A 257 8.60 -22.24 -19.81
CA GLY A 257 9.81 -21.74 -19.18
C GLY A 257 10.95 -21.56 -20.19
N PRO A 258 12.12 -21.07 -19.75
CA PRO A 258 13.28 -20.84 -20.63
C PRO A 258 13.78 -22.09 -21.37
N ASN A 259 13.49 -23.27 -20.83
CA ASN A 259 13.91 -24.56 -21.39
C ASN A 259 12.73 -25.29 -22.08
N GLY A 260 11.67 -24.57 -22.44
CA GLY A 260 10.43 -25.14 -22.94
C GLY A 260 9.41 -25.41 -21.85
N PHE A 261 8.36 -26.15 -22.20
CA PHE A 261 7.27 -26.51 -21.29
C PHE A 261 7.67 -27.60 -20.30
N ARG A 262 7.11 -27.54 -19.10
CA ARG A 262 7.22 -28.59 -18.08
C ARG A 262 5.85 -28.89 -17.50
N CYS A 263 5.64 -30.13 -17.08
CA CYS A 263 4.50 -30.48 -16.25
C CYS A 263 4.69 -29.92 -14.84
N LEU A 264 3.68 -29.20 -14.35
CA LEU A 264 3.68 -28.49 -13.07
C LEU A 264 2.95 -29.29 -12.00
N PHE A 265 1.81 -29.90 -12.33
CA PHE A 265 0.96 -30.66 -11.40
C PHE A 265 0.10 -31.69 -12.16
N GLY A 266 -0.27 -32.81 -11.51
CA GLY A 266 -1.07 -33.87 -12.14
C GLY A 266 -0.28 -34.80 -13.08
N CYS A 267 1.05 -34.77 -13.01
CA CYS A 267 1.92 -35.45 -13.98
C CYS A 267 1.96 -36.98 -13.87
N ASP A 268 1.41 -37.54 -12.79
CA ASP A 268 1.43 -38.97 -12.48
C ASP A 268 0.14 -39.69 -12.96
N GLY A 269 -0.67 -39.01 -13.78
CA GLY A 269 -1.93 -39.51 -14.34
C GLY A 269 -3.17 -39.07 -13.57
N GLY A 270 -4.34 -39.26 -14.20
CA GLY A 270 -5.65 -38.92 -13.67
C GLY A 270 -6.01 -39.59 -12.35
N GLY A 271 -6.75 -38.88 -11.50
CA GLY A 271 -7.33 -39.47 -10.29
C GLY A 271 -7.78 -38.47 -9.23
N ARG A 272 -8.22 -39.03 -8.09
CA ARG A 272 -8.80 -38.29 -6.96
C ARG A 272 -7.80 -37.90 -5.88
N GLU A 273 -6.56 -38.37 -5.96
CA GLU A 273 -5.57 -38.10 -4.93
C GLU A 273 -5.19 -36.62 -4.88
N SER A 274 -4.58 -36.22 -3.77
CA SER A 274 -4.20 -34.82 -3.53
C SER A 274 -3.10 -34.29 -4.45
N HIS A 275 -2.44 -35.14 -5.23
CA HIS A 275 -1.42 -34.80 -6.24
C HIS A 275 -1.89 -35.04 -7.68
N GLN A 276 -3.14 -35.49 -7.85
CA GLN A 276 -3.77 -35.81 -9.13
C GLN A 276 -4.91 -34.83 -9.41
N LEU A 277 -5.25 -34.72 -10.69
CA LEU A 277 -6.42 -34.01 -11.21
C LEU A 277 -7.18 -34.99 -12.11
N GLU A 278 -8.42 -34.69 -12.45
CA GLU A 278 -9.19 -35.39 -13.46
C GLU A 278 -9.94 -34.33 -14.28
N MET A 279 -9.58 -34.21 -15.57
CA MET A 279 -10.15 -33.20 -16.48
C MET A 279 -10.08 -31.76 -15.90
N PRO A 280 -8.89 -31.22 -15.57
CA PRO A 280 -8.79 -29.85 -15.06
C PRO A 280 -9.28 -28.84 -16.10
N GLU A 281 -10.23 -27.98 -15.73
CA GLU A 281 -10.94 -27.14 -16.69
C GLU A 281 -10.53 -25.66 -16.63
N LYS A 282 -10.32 -25.11 -15.43
CA LYS A 282 -10.00 -23.68 -15.22
C LYS A 282 -8.83 -23.53 -14.26
N LEU A 283 -7.96 -22.54 -14.51
CA LEU A 283 -6.86 -22.18 -13.61
C LEU A 283 -6.77 -20.66 -13.38
N ARG A 284 -6.53 -20.24 -12.13
CA ARG A 284 -6.34 -18.84 -11.73
C ARG A 284 -5.27 -18.70 -10.67
N PHE A 285 -4.63 -17.52 -10.64
CA PHE A 285 -3.69 -17.16 -9.59
C PHE A 285 -4.34 -16.32 -8.51
N ASP A 286 -3.89 -16.52 -7.27
CA ASP A 286 -4.10 -15.57 -6.19
C ASP A 286 -2.94 -14.55 -6.13
N VAL A 287 -3.06 -13.50 -5.31
CA VAL A 287 -2.05 -12.44 -5.17
C VAL A 287 -0.70 -12.95 -4.65
N PHE A 288 -0.69 -14.12 -4.00
CA PHE A 288 0.51 -14.77 -3.48
C PHE A 288 1.16 -15.72 -4.50
N GLY A 289 0.53 -15.91 -5.66
CA GLY A 289 0.99 -16.79 -6.73
C GLY A 289 0.64 -18.27 -6.54
N ASN A 290 -0.30 -18.59 -5.64
CA ASN A 290 -0.87 -19.93 -5.55
C ASN A 290 -1.81 -20.17 -6.74
N ILE A 291 -1.94 -21.43 -7.14
CA ILE A 291 -2.78 -21.83 -8.29
C ILE A 291 -4.06 -22.44 -7.76
N PHE A 292 -5.19 -21.92 -8.20
CA PHE A 292 -6.51 -22.50 -7.98
C PHE A 292 -6.95 -23.18 -9.27
N ILE A 293 -7.39 -24.44 -9.17
CA ILE A 293 -7.76 -25.28 -10.30
C ILE A 293 -9.16 -25.82 -10.07
N TYR A 294 -10.05 -25.66 -11.04
CA TYR A 294 -11.28 -26.44 -11.07
C TYR A 294 -11.00 -27.82 -11.66
N ASP A 295 -11.05 -28.83 -10.81
CA ASP A 295 -10.82 -30.24 -11.08
C ASP A 295 -12.20 -30.88 -11.35
N GLN A 296 -12.61 -30.81 -12.62
CA GLN A 296 -14.02 -30.88 -13.06
C GLN A 296 -14.67 -32.22 -12.70
N ASP A 297 -14.07 -33.34 -13.11
CA ASP A 297 -14.68 -34.67 -12.94
C ASP A 297 -14.59 -35.15 -11.48
N ASN A 298 -13.67 -34.57 -10.71
CA ASN A 298 -13.62 -34.72 -9.26
C ASN A 298 -14.55 -33.75 -8.51
N ASN A 299 -15.15 -32.79 -9.21
CA ASN A 299 -16.02 -31.73 -8.72
C ASN A 299 -15.46 -31.01 -7.47
N ARG A 300 -14.24 -30.48 -7.60
CA ARG A 300 -13.56 -29.77 -6.52
C ARG A 300 -12.70 -28.61 -7.05
N VAL A 301 -12.47 -27.61 -6.21
CA VAL A 301 -11.44 -26.60 -6.45
C VAL A 301 -10.20 -26.95 -5.62
N GLN A 302 -9.10 -27.19 -6.31
CA GLN A 302 -7.80 -27.49 -5.71
C GLN A 302 -6.94 -26.23 -5.61
N LYS A 303 -6.37 -25.99 -4.44
CA LYS A 303 -5.37 -24.93 -4.22
C LYS A 303 -3.98 -25.54 -4.12
N ILE A 304 -3.08 -25.13 -5.01
CA ILE A 304 -1.67 -25.51 -5.00
C ILE A 304 -0.85 -24.32 -4.50
N ASN A 305 -0.23 -24.48 -3.33
CA ASN A 305 0.59 -23.43 -2.74
C ASN A 305 1.93 -23.27 -3.46
N LEU A 306 2.34 -22.03 -3.69
CA LEU A 306 3.67 -21.69 -4.18
C LEU A 306 4.70 -21.94 -3.08
N GLN A 307 5.65 -22.85 -3.31
CA GLN A 307 6.72 -23.18 -2.35
C GLN A 307 7.88 -22.20 -2.44
N LYS A 308 8.28 -21.85 -3.66
CA LYS A 308 9.49 -21.07 -3.91
C LYS A 308 9.36 -20.28 -5.20
N ASN A 309 9.66 -18.98 -5.14
CA ASN A 309 9.70 -18.07 -6.27
C ASN A 309 11.00 -17.25 -6.24
N SER A 310 12.15 -17.92 -6.40
CA SER A 310 13.47 -17.28 -6.25
C SER A 310 14.27 -17.26 -7.56
N CYS A 311 14.59 -16.06 -8.03
CA CYS A 311 15.33 -15.79 -9.28
C CYS A 311 16.87 -15.82 -9.12
N GLN A 312 17.41 -16.52 -8.12
CA GLN A 312 18.85 -16.66 -7.93
C GLN A 312 19.36 -18.00 -8.51
N LYS A 313 20.54 -17.96 -9.14
CA LYS A 313 21.29 -19.15 -9.60
C LYS A 313 21.35 -20.18 -8.47
N VAL A 314 20.77 -21.35 -8.72
CA VAL A 314 20.75 -22.46 -7.77
C VAL A 314 22.15 -23.10 -7.69
N PRO A 315 22.77 -23.22 -6.51
CA PRO A 315 23.88 -24.13 -6.29
C PRO A 315 23.34 -25.57 -6.31
N SER A 316 24.08 -26.49 -6.93
CA SER A 316 23.82 -27.93 -6.93
C SER A 316 23.40 -28.47 -5.56
N THR A 317 22.32 -29.26 -5.51
CA THR A 317 21.95 -30.01 -4.31
C THR A 317 22.92 -31.19 -4.16
N VAL A 318 23.75 -31.19 -3.12
CA VAL A 318 24.68 -32.27 -2.78
C VAL A 318 24.05 -33.21 -1.75
N ARG A 319 24.34 -34.50 -1.88
CA ARG A 319 23.97 -35.55 -0.94
C ARG A 319 25.17 -35.89 -0.07
N THR A 320 25.07 -35.66 1.24
CA THR A 320 26.07 -36.12 2.24
C THR A 320 25.52 -37.35 2.97
N MET A 321 26.36 -38.35 3.22
CA MET A 321 25.98 -39.59 3.91
C MET A 321 26.76 -39.75 5.22
N TYR A 322 26.09 -40.25 6.27
CA TYR A 322 26.69 -40.67 7.53
C TYR A 322 26.22 -42.08 7.86
N THR A 323 27.12 -43.00 8.22
CA THR A 323 26.78 -44.40 8.54
C THR A 323 27.39 -44.80 9.87
N SER A 324 26.60 -45.43 10.75
CA SER A 324 27.06 -45.92 12.06
C SER A 324 26.27 -47.17 12.50
N THR A 325 26.56 -47.70 13.69
CA THR A 325 25.84 -48.83 14.30
C THR A 325 25.62 -48.54 15.78
N LEU A 326 24.35 -48.52 16.20
CA LEU A 326 24.00 -48.42 17.62
C LEU A 326 24.38 -49.73 18.31
N THR A 327 25.18 -49.65 19.36
CA THR A 327 25.68 -50.78 20.17
C THR A 327 25.36 -50.59 21.65
N ALA A 328 25.46 -51.67 22.45
CA ALA A 328 25.20 -51.62 23.89
C ALA A 328 26.16 -50.71 24.70
N ASN A 329 27.26 -50.25 24.09
CA ASN A 329 28.19 -49.30 24.70
C ASN A 329 27.76 -47.83 24.57
N HIS A 330 26.70 -47.55 23.80
CA HIS A 330 26.18 -46.19 23.67
C HIS A 330 25.46 -45.74 24.94
N THR A 331 25.49 -44.44 25.23
CA THR A 331 24.73 -43.86 26.33
C THR A 331 23.23 -44.05 26.10
N THR A 332 22.47 -44.29 27.16
CA THR A 332 21.02 -44.49 27.08
C THR A 332 20.23 -43.25 27.44
N TYR A 333 18.99 -43.05 27.05
CA TYR A 333 18.14 -42.00 27.63
C TYR A 333 16.68 -42.44 27.71
N SER A 334 15.89 -41.80 28.57
CA SER A 334 14.44 -42.01 28.57
C SER A 334 13.82 -41.07 27.55
N ARG A 335 12.92 -41.56 26.69
CA ARG A 335 12.22 -40.71 25.70
C ARG A 335 11.10 -39.87 26.32
N THR A 336 10.58 -40.27 27.47
CA THR A 336 9.53 -39.56 28.22
C THR A 336 9.89 -39.46 29.70
N LEU A 337 9.49 -38.38 30.36
CA LEU A 337 9.76 -38.15 31.79
C LEU A 337 8.98 -39.12 32.71
N SER A 338 7.90 -39.73 32.21
CA SER A 338 6.95 -40.52 33.00
C SER A 338 7.09 -42.05 32.87
N TYR A 339 7.89 -42.59 31.94
CA TYR A 339 8.02 -44.04 31.70
C TYR A 339 9.48 -44.48 31.58
N ARG A 340 9.88 -45.57 32.27
CA ARG A 340 11.29 -46.02 32.43
C ARG A 340 11.83 -47.10 31.45
N PRO A 341 11.65 -47.04 30.12
CA PRO A 341 12.57 -47.76 29.23
C PRO A 341 13.74 -46.85 28.82
N TYR A 342 14.97 -47.33 29.00
CA TYR A 342 16.18 -46.64 28.56
C TYR A 342 16.56 -47.08 27.13
N TYR A 343 16.81 -46.13 26.25
CA TYR A 343 17.12 -46.38 24.83
C TYR A 343 18.54 -45.96 24.49
N TYR A 344 19.30 -46.82 23.82
CA TYR A 344 20.61 -46.47 23.27
C TYR A 344 20.46 -45.38 22.20
N PHE A 345 21.32 -44.36 22.24
CA PHE A 345 21.27 -43.30 21.24
C PHE A 345 22.66 -42.88 20.76
N GLU A 346 22.70 -42.32 19.57
CA GLU A 346 23.88 -41.64 19.01
C GLU A 346 23.47 -40.23 18.59
N ALA A 347 24.30 -39.25 18.93
CA ALA A 347 24.07 -37.86 18.55
C ALA A 347 25.04 -37.43 17.44
N ILE A 348 24.51 -36.73 16.45
CA ILE A 348 25.20 -36.33 15.24
C ILE A 348 25.01 -34.82 15.09
N GLU A 349 26.11 -34.09 14.96
CA GLU A 349 26.09 -32.66 14.68
C GLU A 349 25.89 -32.45 13.18
N VAL A 350 24.92 -31.60 12.84
CA VAL A 350 24.54 -31.27 11.45
C VAL A 350 24.95 -29.83 11.17
N ASN A 351 26.05 -29.67 10.43
CA ASN A 351 26.59 -28.36 10.07
C ASN A 351 26.27 -28.04 8.61
N VAL A 352 25.69 -26.87 8.38
CA VAL A 352 25.29 -26.39 7.04
C VAL A 352 26.05 -25.11 6.68
N SER A 353 26.51 -25.01 5.44
CA SER A 353 27.31 -23.88 4.91
C SER A 353 26.48 -22.76 4.28
N THR A 354 25.19 -22.99 4.00
CA THR A 354 24.28 -21.99 3.44
C THR A 354 22.88 -22.09 4.06
N ASN A 355 22.20 -20.98 4.28
CA ASN A 355 20.82 -20.99 4.78
C ASN A 355 19.88 -21.61 3.74
N GLY A 356 18.96 -22.47 4.15
CA GLY A 356 17.91 -23.00 3.29
C GLY A 356 17.38 -24.36 3.70
N PHE A 357 16.56 -24.94 2.84
CA PHE A 357 15.89 -26.22 3.10
C PHE A 357 16.82 -27.42 2.91
N TYR A 358 16.90 -28.25 3.94
CA TYR A 358 17.61 -29.52 3.96
C TYR A 358 16.66 -30.69 4.24
N ILE A 359 16.91 -31.82 3.60
CA ILE A 359 16.16 -33.06 3.81
C ILE A 359 17.09 -34.08 4.47
N LEU A 360 16.71 -34.59 5.64
CA LEU A 360 17.44 -35.66 6.34
C LEU A 360 16.61 -36.93 6.26
N THR A 361 17.18 -38.04 5.77
CA THR A 361 16.51 -39.35 5.71
C THR A 361 17.36 -40.41 6.36
N ALA A 362 16.77 -41.27 7.18
CA ALA A 362 17.43 -42.45 7.73
C ALA A 362 17.07 -43.71 6.93
N ASN A 363 18.04 -44.63 6.84
CA ASN A 363 17.84 -45.97 6.31
C ASN A 363 18.61 -46.98 7.18
N SER A 364 17.95 -48.05 7.60
CA SER A 364 18.42 -48.98 8.64
C SER A 364 17.71 -50.32 8.52
N SER A 365 18.36 -51.39 8.97
CA SER A 365 17.74 -52.73 9.09
C SER A 365 16.94 -52.90 10.39
N VAL A 366 16.92 -51.88 11.25
CA VAL A 366 16.13 -51.82 12.49
C VAL A 366 15.31 -50.53 12.53
N ASN A 367 14.15 -50.57 13.20
CA ASN A 367 13.28 -49.41 13.33
C ASN A 367 13.94 -48.28 14.13
N LEU A 368 14.19 -47.15 13.46
CA LEU A 368 14.84 -45.98 14.05
C LEU A 368 13.88 -44.84 14.31
N TYR A 369 14.20 -44.09 15.36
CA TYR A 369 13.61 -42.81 15.71
C TYR A 369 14.69 -41.74 15.64
N GLY A 370 14.34 -40.65 14.96
CA GLY A 370 15.15 -39.45 14.90
C GLY A 370 14.51 -38.34 15.74
N HIS A 371 15.34 -37.59 16.43
CA HIS A 371 14.97 -36.36 17.14
C HIS A 371 16.00 -35.30 16.79
N LEU A 372 15.58 -34.21 16.14
CA LEU A 372 16.46 -33.10 15.80
C LEU A 372 16.28 -31.96 16.81
N TYR A 373 17.39 -31.54 17.39
CA TYR A 373 17.47 -30.50 18.39
C TYR A 373 18.18 -29.27 17.84
N LYS A 374 17.69 -28.08 18.19
CA LYS A 374 18.34 -26.81 17.90
C LYS A 374 19.27 -26.44 19.06
N HIS A 375 20.47 -25.98 18.77
CA HIS A 375 21.53 -25.60 19.72
C HIS A 375 22.13 -26.75 20.55
N HIS A 376 21.34 -27.48 21.35
CA HIS A 376 21.81 -28.56 22.23
C HIS A 376 20.74 -29.61 22.50
N PHE A 377 21.16 -30.82 22.89
CA PHE A 377 20.29 -31.90 23.34
C PHE A 377 20.61 -32.23 24.82
N ASP A 378 19.58 -32.22 25.68
CA ASP A 378 19.68 -32.60 27.09
C ASP A 378 19.06 -33.97 27.32
N ARG A 379 19.88 -34.91 27.81
CA ARG A 379 19.47 -36.28 28.12
C ARG A 379 18.41 -36.35 29.21
N LEU A 380 18.44 -35.43 30.17
CA LEU A 380 17.52 -35.41 31.31
C LEU A 380 16.18 -34.77 30.95
N ASN A 381 16.15 -33.95 29.90
CA ASN A 381 14.93 -33.34 29.38
C ASN A 381 14.87 -33.38 27.83
N PRO A 382 14.57 -34.54 27.25
CA PRO A 382 14.68 -34.80 25.82
C PRO A 382 13.61 -34.12 24.95
N THR A 383 12.64 -33.43 25.54
CA THR A 383 11.66 -32.61 24.81
C THR A 383 12.20 -31.20 24.54
N ASN A 384 13.24 -30.78 25.26
CA ASN A 384 13.76 -29.44 25.20
C ASN A 384 14.58 -29.16 23.94
N ASN A 385 14.35 -28.03 23.28
CA ASN A 385 14.93 -27.63 21.98
C ASN A 385 14.66 -28.60 20.82
N LEU A 386 13.74 -29.55 21.01
CA LEU A 386 13.30 -30.47 19.97
C LEU A 386 12.54 -29.67 18.92
N ILE A 387 13.10 -29.58 17.72
CA ILE A 387 12.47 -28.86 16.60
C ILE A 387 11.82 -29.80 15.59
N ALA A 388 12.23 -31.06 15.59
CA ALA A 388 11.58 -32.09 14.79
C ALA A 388 11.76 -33.45 15.46
N TRP A 389 10.72 -34.26 15.43
CA TRP A 389 10.77 -35.65 15.84
C TRP A 389 9.88 -36.49 14.95
N HIS A 390 10.21 -37.76 14.85
CA HIS A 390 9.40 -38.70 14.08
C HIS A 390 8.15 -39.07 14.90
N GLY A 391 6.97 -38.58 14.48
CA GLY A 391 5.69 -38.87 15.12
C GLY A 391 5.20 -40.28 14.85
N GLU A 392 4.56 -40.90 15.85
CA GLU A 392 3.99 -42.24 15.77
C GLU A 392 2.81 -42.30 14.79
N CYS A 393 3.07 -42.48 13.50
CA CYS A 393 2.11 -43.04 12.55
C CYS A 393 2.82 -43.53 11.27
N CYS A 394 2.82 -44.85 11.10
CA CYS A 394 2.85 -45.60 9.84
C CYS A 394 3.95 -45.29 8.81
N ASN A 395 5.17 -45.73 9.08
CA ASN A 395 5.91 -46.69 8.25
C ASN A 395 7.18 -47.14 8.99
N LYS A 396 7.36 -48.46 9.08
CA LYS A 396 8.49 -49.07 9.78
C LYS A 396 9.76 -48.85 8.95
N ASP A 397 10.84 -48.45 9.63
CA ASP A 397 12.26 -48.43 9.20
C ASP A 397 12.92 -47.10 8.77
N GLN A 398 12.22 -45.98 8.51
CA GLN A 398 12.87 -44.76 7.97
C GLN A 398 12.20 -43.44 8.41
N PHE A 399 12.90 -42.61 9.19
CA PHE A 399 12.44 -41.24 9.46
C PHE A 399 12.95 -40.27 8.37
N LYS A 400 12.15 -39.25 8.06
CA LYS A 400 12.49 -38.17 7.14
C LYS A 400 12.13 -36.80 7.73
N PHE A 401 13.09 -35.90 7.78
CA PHE A 401 12.90 -34.50 8.15
C PHE A 401 13.09 -33.59 6.93
N THR A 402 12.22 -32.60 6.77
CA THR A 402 12.41 -31.50 5.82
C THR A 402 12.35 -30.20 6.60
N LEU A 403 13.48 -29.52 6.71
CA LEU A 403 13.65 -28.40 7.66
C LEU A 403 14.50 -27.30 7.03
N ASP A 404 14.19 -26.05 7.36
CA ASP A 404 15.00 -24.89 6.99
C ASP A 404 16.12 -24.71 8.04
N LEU A 405 17.38 -24.90 7.62
CA LEU A 405 18.55 -24.83 8.50
C LEU A 405 19.39 -23.60 8.18
N SER A 406 19.94 -22.98 9.22
CA SER A 406 20.76 -21.75 9.12
C SER A 406 22.24 -22.01 9.46
N VAL A 407 23.15 -21.31 8.78
CA VAL A 407 24.62 -21.45 8.93
C VAL A 407 25.11 -21.09 10.33
N ASP A 408 24.47 -20.11 10.97
CA ASP A 408 24.86 -19.62 12.30
C ASP A 408 24.20 -20.40 13.45
N THR A 409 23.60 -21.56 13.17
CA THR A 409 22.87 -22.36 14.15
C THR A 409 23.40 -23.78 14.21
N ARG A 410 23.74 -24.23 15.42
CA ARG A 410 24.13 -25.61 15.70
C ARG A 410 22.90 -26.52 15.75
N TYR A 411 22.94 -27.68 15.11
CA TYR A 411 21.86 -28.68 15.15
C TYR A 411 22.39 -30.04 15.58
N ILE A 412 21.67 -30.72 16.48
CA ILE A 412 22.03 -32.05 16.97
C ILE A 412 20.92 -33.03 16.61
N LEU A 413 21.24 -34.01 15.77
CA LEU A 413 20.38 -35.13 15.40
C LEU A 413 20.66 -36.33 16.30
N VAL A 414 19.69 -36.71 17.12
CA VAL A 414 19.73 -37.87 17.99
C VAL A 414 19.01 -39.03 17.33
N ILE A 415 19.72 -40.15 17.19
CA ILE A 415 19.23 -41.39 16.60
C ILE A 415 19.08 -42.43 17.69
N THR A 416 17.92 -43.09 17.75
CA THR A 416 17.63 -44.16 18.71
C THR A 416 16.76 -45.23 18.07
N THR A 417 16.55 -46.36 18.73
CA THR A 417 15.68 -47.46 18.25
C THR A 417 14.25 -47.33 18.77
N TYR A 418 13.29 -47.86 18.00
CA TYR A 418 11.89 -47.88 18.41
C TYR A 418 11.67 -48.67 19.71
N ASN A 419 12.33 -49.82 19.86
CA ASN A 419 12.26 -50.63 21.07
C ASN A 419 13.49 -50.40 21.95
N ALA A 420 13.30 -50.45 23.27
CA ALA A 420 14.40 -50.34 24.24
C ALA A 420 15.37 -51.52 24.08
N ASN A 421 16.65 -51.27 24.38
CA ASN A 421 17.73 -52.26 24.32
C ASN A 421 18.00 -52.91 22.94
N VAL A 422 17.46 -52.36 21.84
CA VAL A 422 17.75 -52.85 20.48
C VAL A 422 18.99 -52.14 19.91
N THR A 423 19.80 -52.89 19.17
CA THR A 423 21.03 -52.42 18.50
C THR A 423 20.97 -52.74 17.02
N GLY A 424 21.59 -51.93 16.16
CA GLY A 424 21.61 -52.20 14.71
C GLY A 424 22.28 -51.10 13.88
N PRO A 425 22.63 -51.41 12.61
CA PRO A 425 23.30 -50.48 11.72
C PRO A 425 22.32 -49.46 11.12
N PHE A 426 22.79 -48.24 10.90
CA PHE A 426 22.01 -47.17 10.28
C PHE A 426 22.82 -46.26 9.38
N SER A 427 22.12 -45.61 8.44
CA SER A 427 22.66 -44.61 7.53
C SER A 427 21.74 -43.39 7.47
N ILE A 428 22.31 -42.19 7.52
CA ILE A 428 21.63 -40.92 7.38
C ILE A 428 22.09 -40.27 6.08
N ALA A 429 21.16 -39.86 5.23
CA ALA A 429 21.41 -39.05 4.05
C ALA A 429 20.88 -37.64 4.28
N VAL A 430 21.69 -36.62 3.99
CA VAL A 430 21.27 -35.22 4.02
C VAL A 430 21.38 -34.62 2.62
N PHE A 431 20.28 -34.03 2.14
CA PHE A 431 20.18 -33.39 0.84
C PHE A 431 19.98 -31.89 1.02
N GLY A 432 20.85 -31.09 0.42
CA GLY A 432 20.74 -29.63 0.41
C GLY A 432 21.84 -28.96 -0.41
N SER A 433 21.99 -27.65 -0.29
CA SER A 433 23.03 -26.86 -0.96
C SER A 433 24.46 -27.31 -0.59
N ASN A 434 25.45 -27.02 -1.45
CA ASN A 434 26.85 -27.43 -1.26
C ASN A 434 27.41 -27.05 0.13
N GLY A 435 27.88 -28.04 0.90
CA GLY A 435 28.66 -27.87 2.14
C GLY A 435 27.98 -28.34 3.44
N VAL A 436 27.21 -29.42 3.39
CA VAL A 436 26.71 -30.11 4.60
C VAL A 436 27.76 -31.06 5.15
N HIS A 437 28.12 -30.91 6.43
CA HIS A 437 29.03 -31.78 7.16
C HIS A 437 28.30 -32.47 8.32
N LEU A 438 28.54 -33.77 8.49
CA LEU A 438 27.96 -34.59 9.55
C LEU A 438 29.08 -35.20 10.38
N GLU A 439 29.05 -35.00 11.69
CA GLU A 439 30.04 -35.57 12.61
C GLU A 439 29.39 -36.06 13.90
N ARG A 440 30.02 -37.00 14.59
CA ARG A 440 29.51 -37.50 15.86
C ARG A 440 29.64 -36.42 16.94
N ALA A 441 28.54 -36.07 17.60
CA ALA A 441 28.50 -35.08 18.66
C ALA A 441 28.84 -35.71 20.02
N ASN A 442 29.78 -35.09 20.76
CA ASN A 442 29.98 -35.38 22.17
C ASN A 442 28.95 -34.62 23.00
N ILE A 443 28.09 -35.33 23.72
CA ILE A 443 27.15 -34.73 24.66
C ILE A 443 27.78 -34.72 26.05
N GLU A 444 28.07 -33.53 26.54
CA GLU A 444 28.50 -33.31 27.92
C GLU A 444 27.32 -33.54 28.88
N GLN A 445 27.59 -34.12 30.06
CA GLN A 445 26.56 -34.32 31.10
C GLN A 445 26.03 -32.96 31.60
N SER A 446 24.70 -32.79 31.62
CA SER A 446 24.06 -31.63 32.23
C SER A 446 24.28 -31.63 33.75
N VAL A 447 24.73 -30.49 34.28
CA VAL A 447 24.95 -30.27 35.71
C VAL A 447 23.62 -29.88 36.36
N LYS A 448 23.24 -30.60 37.43
CA LYS A 448 22.03 -30.33 38.22
C LYS A 448 22.37 -29.44 39.42
N SER A 449 21.68 -28.30 39.54
CA SER A 449 21.72 -27.40 40.70
C SER A 449 20.36 -27.44 41.39
N ILE A 450 20.30 -27.49 42.73
CA ILE A 450 19.04 -27.61 43.48
C ILE A 450 18.96 -26.51 44.53
N TYR A 451 17.79 -25.86 44.61
CA TYR A 451 17.40 -24.96 45.68
C TYR A 451 16.20 -25.53 46.42
N THR A 452 16.17 -25.46 47.75
CA THR A 452 15.06 -25.95 48.58
C THR A 452 14.71 -24.93 49.63
N SER A 453 13.42 -24.61 49.79
CA SER A 453 12.93 -23.70 50.83
C SER A 453 11.50 -24.10 51.28
N THR A 454 10.93 -23.37 52.23
CA THR A 454 9.57 -23.57 52.74
C THR A 454 8.84 -22.24 52.78
N LEU A 455 7.71 -22.14 52.06
CA LEU A 455 6.85 -20.96 52.15
C LEU A 455 6.12 -20.96 53.49
N THR A 456 6.26 -19.87 54.24
CA THR A 456 5.65 -19.65 55.57
C THR A 456 4.79 -18.40 55.60
N TYR A 457 4.03 -18.20 56.67
CA TYR A 457 3.22 -16.98 56.88
C TYR A 457 4.02 -15.68 56.98
N ASP A 458 5.33 -15.75 57.20
CA ASP A 458 6.23 -14.59 57.31
C ASP A 458 6.65 -14.04 55.93
N HIS A 459 6.35 -14.77 54.85
CA HIS A 459 6.64 -14.32 53.50
C HIS A 459 5.68 -13.21 53.07
N GLU A 460 6.17 -12.31 52.22
CA GLU A 460 5.32 -11.27 51.64
C GLU A 460 4.30 -11.88 50.66
N LYS A 461 3.18 -11.18 50.48
CA LYS A 461 2.14 -11.62 49.55
C LYS A 461 2.20 -10.81 48.26
N TYR A 462 2.06 -11.48 47.13
CA TYR A 462 1.95 -10.87 45.80
C TYR A 462 0.62 -11.23 45.12
N SER A 463 0.22 -10.47 44.10
CA SER A 463 -0.99 -10.72 43.30
C SER A 463 -0.65 -10.97 41.82
N PRO A 464 -0.87 -12.19 41.29
CA PRO A 464 -0.41 -12.56 39.94
C PRO A 464 -1.20 -11.99 38.75
N VAL A 465 -2.40 -11.40 38.94
CA VAL A 465 -3.25 -10.94 37.80
C VAL A 465 -3.89 -9.58 38.10
N SER A 466 -3.89 -8.66 37.11
CA SER A 466 -4.37 -7.28 37.29
C SER A 466 -5.90 -7.08 37.21
N CYS A 467 -6.69 -8.12 36.97
CA CYS A 467 -8.15 -8.02 36.82
C CYS A 467 -8.90 -9.24 37.38
N ALA A 468 -9.05 -9.34 38.70
CA ALA A 468 -10.21 -9.96 39.39
C ALA A 468 -9.94 -10.05 40.92
N LEU A 469 -11.03 -10.17 41.67
CA LEU A 469 -11.17 -10.30 43.13
C LEU A 469 -10.49 -11.55 43.75
N VAL A 470 -9.20 -11.82 43.49
CA VAL A 470 -8.49 -12.97 44.07
C VAL A 470 -7.53 -12.53 45.19
N SER A 471 -7.51 -13.32 46.26
CA SER A 471 -6.70 -13.16 47.47
C SER A 471 -5.19 -13.31 47.18
N HIS A 472 -4.39 -12.47 47.85
CA HIS A 472 -2.92 -12.44 47.70
C HIS A 472 -2.28 -13.78 48.10
N VAL A 473 -1.24 -14.21 47.37
CA VAL A 473 -0.51 -15.48 47.56
C VAL A 473 0.92 -15.21 48.06
N TYR A 474 1.46 -16.12 48.88
CA TYR A 474 2.82 -15.99 49.44
C TYR A 474 3.88 -16.33 48.38
N TYR A 475 4.96 -15.56 48.31
CA TYR A 475 6.05 -15.80 47.37
C TYR A 475 7.43 -15.77 48.01
N GLU A 476 8.40 -16.39 47.32
CA GLU A 476 9.83 -16.28 47.60
C GLU A 476 10.57 -15.87 46.32
N ALA A 477 11.45 -14.86 46.39
CA ALA A 477 12.22 -14.36 45.25
C ALA A 477 13.70 -14.76 45.34
N ILE A 478 14.21 -15.39 44.29
CA ILE A 478 15.52 -16.03 44.25
C ILE A 478 16.27 -15.51 43.03
N LYS A 479 17.38 -14.81 43.27
CA LYS A 479 18.28 -14.38 42.21
C LYS A 479 19.10 -15.57 41.71
N ILE A 480 19.17 -15.70 40.38
CA ILE A 480 20.01 -16.68 39.71
C ILE A 480 21.23 -16.00 39.11
N ASN A 481 22.42 -16.49 39.42
CA ASN A 481 23.63 -16.12 38.68
C ASN A 481 24.16 -17.30 37.88
N VAL A 482 24.45 -17.04 36.60
CA VAL A 482 24.90 -18.04 35.64
C VAL A 482 26.32 -17.67 35.19
N SER A 483 27.22 -18.66 35.13
CA SER A 483 28.62 -18.46 34.74
C SER A 483 28.85 -18.48 33.23
N GLU A 484 27.99 -19.16 32.48
CA GLU A 484 28.12 -19.33 31.03
C GLU A 484 26.80 -19.05 30.33
N ARG A 485 26.86 -18.49 29.13
CA ARG A 485 25.66 -18.31 28.32
C ARG A 485 25.18 -19.68 27.83
N GLY A 486 23.91 -19.99 28.08
CA GLY A 486 23.33 -21.26 27.66
C GLY A 486 21.85 -21.36 27.98
N PHE A 487 21.22 -22.43 27.52
CA PHE A 487 19.86 -22.76 27.90
C PHE A 487 19.86 -23.60 29.17
N TYR A 488 18.95 -23.27 30.09
CA TYR A 488 18.79 -23.94 31.36
C TYR A 488 17.33 -24.36 31.54
N THR A 489 17.11 -25.56 32.04
CA THR A 489 15.78 -26.11 32.35
C THR A 489 15.53 -25.98 33.85
N ILE A 490 14.42 -25.37 34.23
CA ILE A 490 14.01 -25.11 35.61
C ILE A 490 12.76 -25.95 35.91
N VAL A 491 12.77 -26.69 37.01
CA VAL A 491 11.69 -27.57 37.45
C VAL A 491 11.33 -27.25 38.90
N GLY A 492 10.08 -26.91 39.17
CA GLY A 492 9.57 -26.68 40.54
C GLY A 492 8.83 -27.90 41.05
N ASN A 493 9.18 -28.39 42.25
CA ASN A 493 8.47 -29.47 42.95
C ASN A 493 7.97 -28.98 44.31
N PHE A 494 6.76 -29.38 44.70
CA PHE A 494 6.13 -29.03 45.99
C PHE A 494 5.82 -30.28 46.82
N SER A 495 6.06 -30.23 48.13
CA SER A 495 6.08 -31.42 48.99
C SER A 495 4.71 -32.03 49.36
N LEU A 496 3.60 -31.40 48.98
CA LEU A 496 2.23 -31.75 49.43
C LEU A 496 1.25 -32.14 48.31
N ASN A 497 1.73 -32.52 47.11
CA ASN A 497 0.88 -32.80 45.94
C ASN A 497 -0.03 -31.62 45.53
N HIS A 498 0.46 -30.38 45.66
CA HIS A 498 -0.23 -29.18 45.22
C HIS A 498 0.62 -28.43 44.18
N ASP A 499 -0.05 -27.78 43.22
CA ASP A 499 0.60 -27.13 42.08
C ASP A 499 1.32 -25.84 42.53
N MET A 500 2.60 -25.72 42.15
CA MET A 500 3.45 -24.55 42.36
C MET A 500 3.66 -23.82 41.04
N SER A 501 3.61 -22.49 41.06
CA SER A 501 3.96 -21.65 39.92
C SER A 501 5.34 -21.03 40.12
N VAL A 502 6.20 -21.15 39.10
CA VAL A 502 7.51 -20.50 39.06
C VAL A 502 7.52 -19.47 37.93
N TYR A 503 7.90 -18.24 38.27
CA TYR A 503 8.00 -17.12 37.34
C TYR A 503 9.46 -16.69 37.20
N ILE A 504 9.88 -16.30 36.00
CA ILE A 504 11.22 -15.73 35.79
C ILE A 504 11.14 -14.29 35.27
N TYR A 505 11.91 -13.41 35.88
CA TYR A 505 11.99 -11.99 35.57
C TYR A 505 13.41 -11.63 35.09
N GLN A 506 13.53 -10.80 34.04
CA GLN A 506 14.80 -10.11 33.73
C GLN A 506 14.95 -8.88 34.61
N GLY A 507 16.10 -8.72 35.25
CA GLY A 507 16.39 -7.57 36.10
C GLY A 507 15.77 -7.70 37.49
N ASP A 508 15.40 -6.56 38.09
CA ASP A 508 14.87 -6.51 39.46
C ASP A 508 13.39 -6.94 39.51
N PHE A 509 13.01 -7.65 40.57
CA PHE A 509 11.62 -8.03 40.83
C PHE A 509 10.94 -7.04 41.79
N TYR A 510 9.72 -6.61 41.41
CA TYR A 510 8.88 -5.69 42.18
C TYR A 510 7.53 -6.36 42.53
N ALA A 511 7.37 -6.81 43.77
CA ALA A 511 6.22 -7.61 44.21
C ALA A 511 4.84 -6.94 44.06
N LEU A 512 4.80 -5.60 44.06
CA LEU A 512 3.55 -4.84 43.92
C LEU A 512 3.01 -4.81 42.48
N MET A 513 3.83 -5.14 41.45
CA MET A 513 3.43 -5.09 40.03
C MET A 513 4.15 -6.15 39.17
N PRO A 514 3.70 -7.42 39.20
CA PRO A 514 4.40 -8.55 38.57
C PRO A 514 4.13 -8.71 37.05
N LEU A 515 3.65 -7.67 36.36
CA LEU A 515 3.10 -7.71 34.99
C LEU A 515 4.07 -8.15 33.87
N GLU A 516 5.38 -8.21 34.12
CA GLU A 516 6.39 -8.60 33.12
C GLU A 516 7.21 -9.80 33.56
N ASN A 517 6.62 -11.00 33.50
CA ASN A 517 7.41 -12.22 33.49
C ASN A 517 7.96 -12.45 32.07
N LEU A 518 9.25 -12.79 31.95
CA LEU A 518 9.85 -13.12 30.65
C LEU A 518 9.23 -14.40 30.08
N TYR A 519 8.94 -15.32 30.99
CA TYR A 519 8.26 -16.57 30.73
C TYR A 519 7.34 -16.89 31.92
N GLU A 520 6.11 -17.26 31.59
CA GLU A 520 5.11 -17.73 32.56
C GLU A 520 4.96 -19.25 32.45
N GLN A 521 5.03 -19.94 33.59
CA GLN A 521 4.60 -21.32 33.67
C GLN A 521 3.08 -21.36 33.80
N LYS A 522 2.35 -21.42 32.67
CA LYS A 522 0.88 -21.57 32.69
C LYS A 522 0.50 -23.01 33.03
N HIS A 523 0.23 -23.25 34.30
CA HIS A 523 -0.46 -24.45 34.75
C HIS A 523 -1.90 -24.10 35.12
N TYR A 524 -2.87 -24.80 34.52
CA TYR A 524 -4.23 -24.82 35.04
C TYR A 524 -4.20 -25.66 36.32
N CYS A 525 -4.59 -25.08 37.46
CA CYS A 525 -4.72 -25.80 38.73
C CYS A 525 -5.53 -27.08 38.49
N ASN A 526 -4.93 -28.27 38.67
CA ASN A 526 -5.47 -29.65 38.54
C ASN A 526 -4.75 -30.59 37.55
N THR A 527 -3.47 -30.38 37.18
CA THR A 527 -2.73 -31.38 36.38
C THR A 527 -1.53 -31.91 37.16
N HIS A 528 -1.61 -33.17 37.60
CA HIS A 528 -0.65 -33.87 38.48
C HIS A 528 0.77 -34.10 37.89
N ASP A 529 1.17 -33.40 36.82
CA ASP A 529 2.47 -33.55 36.19
C ASP A 529 3.41 -32.36 36.52
N PRO A 530 4.68 -32.60 36.85
CA PRO A 530 5.66 -31.54 37.10
C PRO A 530 5.93 -30.76 35.81
N SER A 531 5.65 -29.47 35.85
CA SER A 531 5.89 -28.56 34.73
C SER A 531 7.35 -28.09 34.71
N HIS A 532 7.91 -27.97 33.50
CA HIS A 532 9.29 -27.57 33.26
C HIS A 532 9.36 -26.30 32.41
N LEU A 533 10.29 -25.40 32.74
CA LEU A 533 10.51 -24.14 32.04
C LEU A 533 11.94 -24.08 31.51
N THR A 534 12.12 -23.94 30.19
CA THR A 534 13.44 -23.75 29.58
C THR A 534 13.66 -22.29 29.22
N VAL A 535 14.79 -21.72 29.64
CA VAL A 535 15.16 -20.33 29.37
C VAL A 535 16.62 -20.22 28.92
N GLU A 536 16.91 -19.37 27.93
CA GLU A 536 18.29 -18.96 27.61
C GLU A 536 18.76 -17.92 28.64
N LEU A 537 19.74 -18.28 29.46
CA LEU A 537 20.32 -17.40 30.46
C LEU A 537 21.69 -16.93 30.01
N ARG A 538 22.00 -15.66 30.32
CA ARG A 538 23.30 -15.05 29.99
C ARG A 538 24.00 -14.53 31.25
N PRO A 539 25.34 -14.62 31.34
CA PRO A 539 26.09 -14.21 32.52
C PRO A 539 26.11 -12.69 32.74
N ASP A 540 25.83 -11.90 31.70
CA ASP A 540 25.78 -10.43 31.72
C ASP A 540 24.41 -9.85 32.15
N ILE A 541 23.40 -10.70 32.34
CA ILE A 541 22.03 -10.30 32.66
C ILE A 541 21.63 -10.90 34.02
N GLN A 542 20.97 -10.11 34.86
CA GLN A 542 20.43 -10.60 36.13
C GLN A 542 19.04 -11.20 35.93
N TYR A 543 18.78 -12.34 36.56
CA TYR A 543 17.49 -13.02 36.52
C TYR A 543 16.99 -13.29 37.94
N VAL A 544 15.69 -13.12 38.16
CA VAL A 544 15.02 -13.41 39.42
C VAL A 544 13.92 -14.44 39.19
N LEU A 545 13.98 -15.55 39.92
CA LEU A 545 12.89 -16.51 40.03
C LEU A 545 11.97 -16.12 41.16
N VAL A 546 10.66 -16.25 40.94
CA VAL A 546 9.65 -16.06 41.97
C VAL A 546 8.83 -17.32 42.06
N ALA A 547 8.87 -17.95 43.23
CA ALA A 547 8.17 -19.19 43.51
C ALA A 547 6.93 -18.90 44.38
N THR A 548 5.78 -19.46 44.00
CA THR A 548 4.50 -19.24 44.71
C THR A 548 3.54 -20.42 44.57
N THR A 549 2.55 -20.48 45.46
CA THR A 549 1.38 -21.35 45.38
C THR A 549 0.27 -20.78 44.50
N CYS A 550 -0.51 -21.66 43.85
CA CYS A 550 -1.66 -21.28 43.01
C CYS A 550 -2.92 -20.85 43.79
N LEU A 551 -3.04 -21.17 45.08
CA LEU A 551 -4.20 -20.85 45.91
C LEU A 551 -3.77 -20.06 47.15
N SER A 552 -4.57 -19.04 47.54
CA SER A 552 -4.31 -18.28 48.76
C SER A 552 -4.48 -19.18 49.98
N ASN A 553 -3.42 -19.37 50.77
CA ASN A 553 -3.33 -20.11 52.04
C ASN A 553 -2.74 -21.54 52.00
N ILE A 554 -2.16 -21.98 50.88
CA ILE A 554 -1.37 -23.21 50.85
C ILE A 554 0.09 -22.87 51.21
N LEU A 555 0.68 -23.61 52.15
CA LEU A 555 2.07 -23.45 52.60
C LEU A 555 2.73 -24.83 52.64
N GLY A 556 4.04 -24.88 52.44
CA GLY A 556 4.76 -26.15 52.33
C GLY A 556 6.17 -26.02 51.81
N GLY A 557 6.91 -27.12 51.88
CA GLY A 557 8.26 -27.23 51.35
C GLY A 557 8.26 -27.31 49.83
N PHE A 558 9.23 -26.67 49.20
CA PHE A 558 9.42 -26.71 47.76
C PHE A 558 10.88 -26.85 47.38
N SER A 559 11.12 -27.40 46.19
CA SER A 559 12.45 -27.48 45.60
C SER A 559 12.42 -27.00 44.15
N ILE A 560 13.40 -26.18 43.77
CA ILE A 560 13.64 -25.77 42.39
C ILE A 560 14.92 -26.46 41.91
N GLU A 561 14.78 -27.27 40.87
CA GLU A 561 15.90 -27.96 40.22
C GLU A 561 16.21 -27.28 38.90
N VAL A 562 17.48 -26.89 38.69
CA VAL A 562 17.95 -26.28 37.45
C VAL A 562 19.01 -27.13 36.79
N PHE A 563 18.78 -27.48 35.53
CA PHE A 563 19.66 -28.30 34.70
C PHE A 563 20.27 -27.45 33.60
N GLY A 564 21.58 -27.54 33.40
CA GLY A 564 22.25 -26.89 32.28
C GLY A 564 23.72 -27.22 32.17
N ARG A 565 24.44 -26.45 31.35
CA ARG A 565 25.84 -26.76 30.98
C ARG A 565 26.85 -26.47 32.08
N SER A 566 26.51 -25.57 33.00
CA SER A 566 27.32 -25.21 34.16
C SER A 566 26.46 -25.13 35.42
N SER A 567 27.09 -25.27 36.59
CA SER A 567 26.40 -25.07 37.87
C SER A 567 25.95 -23.62 38.03
N ILE A 568 24.78 -23.45 38.64
CA ILE A 568 24.19 -22.14 38.92
C ILE A 568 24.24 -21.88 40.43
N SER A 569 24.46 -20.62 40.83
CA SER A 569 24.30 -20.20 42.22
C SER A 569 22.96 -19.51 42.45
N PHE A 570 22.30 -19.87 43.54
CA PHE A 570 21.07 -19.22 44.01
C PHE A 570 21.37 -18.25 45.14
N GLN A 571 20.71 -17.09 45.12
CA GLN A 571 20.77 -16.11 46.20
C GLN A 571 19.37 -15.63 46.53
N LEU A 572 18.94 -15.80 47.77
CA LEU A 572 17.66 -15.25 48.25
C LEU A 572 17.72 -13.72 48.23
N ILE A 573 16.67 -13.09 47.69
CA ILE A 573 16.54 -11.64 47.64
C ILE A 573 15.16 -11.18 48.13
N ASN A 574 15.11 -9.99 48.73
CA ASN A 574 13.84 -9.32 49.02
C ASN A 574 13.43 -8.47 47.81
N ALA A 575 12.12 -8.33 47.57
CA ALA A 575 11.63 -7.49 46.49
C ALA A 575 12.08 -6.03 46.69
N SER A 576 12.53 -5.40 45.61
CA SER A 576 12.93 -4.00 45.63
C SER A 576 11.69 -3.11 45.75
N LEU A 577 11.78 -1.98 46.42
CA LEU A 577 10.75 -0.94 46.31
C LEU A 577 11.01 -0.16 45.00
N PRO A 578 10.06 -0.13 44.04
CA PRO A 578 10.27 0.61 42.79
C PRO A 578 10.34 2.12 43.07
N ILE A 579 11.19 2.83 42.35
CA ILE A 579 11.24 4.29 42.44
C ILE A 579 10.03 4.86 41.70
N PHE A 580 9.31 5.74 42.39
CA PHE A 580 8.05 6.31 41.95
C PHE A 580 8.26 7.71 41.36
N SER A 581 7.86 7.90 40.11
CA SER A 581 7.75 9.22 39.49
C SER A 581 6.31 9.45 39.07
N ASN A 582 5.72 10.59 39.44
CA ASN A 582 4.35 10.92 39.05
C ASN A 582 4.29 12.20 38.21
N TYR A 583 3.27 12.27 37.37
CA TYR A 583 2.91 13.43 36.59
C TYR A 583 1.40 13.52 36.54
N SER A 584 0.83 14.63 36.97
CA SER A 584 -0.62 14.86 36.88
C SER A 584 -0.88 16.21 36.23
N SER A 585 -1.84 16.25 35.32
CA SER A 585 -2.25 17.46 34.64
C SER A 585 -3.73 17.45 34.31
N GLU A 586 -4.25 18.60 33.93
CA GLU A 586 -5.62 18.79 33.50
C GLU A 586 -5.64 19.33 32.06
N LEU A 587 -6.44 18.69 31.21
CA LEU A 587 -6.74 19.16 29.87
C LEU A 587 -7.88 20.17 29.97
N THR A 588 -7.52 21.44 29.81
CA THR A 588 -8.41 22.58 29.82
C THR A 588 -8.49 23.21 28.42
N THR A 589 -9.35 24.20 28.25
CA THR A 589 -9.46 24.98 27.01
C THR A 589 -8.20 25.79 26.68
N TYR A 590 -7.26 25.91 27.61
CA TYR A 590 -5.97 26.60 27.43
C TYR A 590 -4.86 25.67 26.91
N ASN A 591 -5.12 24.36 26.82
CA ASN A 591 -4.18 23.38 26.27
C ASN A 591 -4.13 23.48 24.73
N GLN A 592 -3.12 22.86 24.11
CA GLN A 592 -2.94 22.87 22.66
C GLN A 592 -4.12 22.17 21.97
N LYS A 593 -4.47 22.58 20.75
CA LYS A 593 -5.64 22.05 20.01
C LYS A 593 -5.26 21.48 18.64
N TYR A 594 -5.88 20.36 18.25
CA TYR A 594 -5.81 19.86 16.86
C TYR A 594 -7.23 19.65 16.29
N ASP A 595 -7.34 19.77 14.97
CA ASP A 595 -8.60 19.75 14.22
C ASP A 595 -8.86 18.38 13.60
N LYS A 596 -10.08 17.84 13.81
CA LYS A 596 -10.57 16.67 13.07
C LYS A 596 -11.37 17.17 11.88
N LYS A 597 -10.66 17.35 10.75
CA LYS A 597 -11.08 18.10 9.55
C LYS A 597 -12.45 17.77 8.91
N CYS A 598 -13.16 16.74 9.35
CA CYS A 598 -14.51 16.43 8.85
C CYS A 598 -15.66 16.82 9.80
N ILE A 599 -15.39 17.30 11.04
CA ILE A 599 -16.44 17.55 12.05
C ILE A 599 -16.41 19.00 12.60
N ARG A 600 -15.41 19.83 12.28
CA ARG A 600 -15.24 21.20 12.83
C ARG A 600 -15.24 21.24 14.36
N GLU A 601 -14.66 20.22 14.98
CA GLU A 601 -14.51 20.11 16.43
C GLU A 601 -13.01 20.10 16.79
N TYR A 602 -12.67 20.78 17.90
CA TYR A 602 -11.30 20.86 18.41
C TYR A 602 -11.12 19.92 19.58
N TYR A 603 -10.03 19.14 19.57
CA TYR A 603 -9.62 18.33 20.73
C TYR A 603 -8.45 19.00 21.43
N TYR A 604 -8.44 18.95 22.76
CA TYR A 604 -7.37 19.51 23.57
C TYR A 604 -6.36 18.43 23.92
N TYR A 605 -5.07 18.73 23.79
CA TYR A 605 -4.01 17.79 24.06
C TYR A 605 -2.83 18.40 24.81
N GLU A 606 -2.06 17.53 25.44
CA GLU A 606 -0.83 17.85 26.14
C GLU A 606 0.28 16.88 25.75
N ILE A 607 1.46 17.44 25.45
CA ILE A 607 2.66 16.69 25.10
C ILE A 607 3.61 16.66 26.29
N ILE A 608 4.03 15.45 26.67
CA ILE A 608 4.92 15.18 27.78
C ILE A 608 6.14 14.44 27.25
N ARG A 609 7.32 15.05 27.35
CA ARG A 609 8.58 14.38 27.03
C ARG A 609 8.96 13.44 28.16
N LEU A 610 9.32 12.21 27.79
CA LEU A 610 9.87 11.21 28.69
C LEU A 610 11.39 11.16 28.46
N THR A 611 12.16 11.48 29.49
CA THR A 611 13.63 11.31 29.43
C THR A 611 14.01 10.02 30.15
N VAL A 612 14.52 9.07 29.37
CA VAL A 612 14.89 7.73 29.80
C VAL A 612 16.41 7.71 29.96
N LEU A 613 16.89 7.34 31.14
CA LEU A 613 18.32 7.41 31.47
C LEU A 613 19.06 6.09 31.25
N ILE A 614 18.34 4.97 31.26
CA ILE A 614 18.88 3.62 31.08
C ILE A 614 17.92 2.80 30.24
N ASP A 615 18.47 1.86 29.48
CA ASP A 615 17.68 0.93 28.68
C ASP A 615 17.04 -0.08 29.64
N ALA A 616 15.74 0.07 29.90
CA ALA A 616 15.01 -0.74 30.86
C ALA A 616 13.52 -0.79 30.52
N TYR A 617 12.80 -1.69 31.19
CA TYR A 617 11.35 -1.68 31.17
C TYR A 617 10.81 -0.66 32.19
N TYR A 618 9.84 0.13 31.75
CA TYR A 618 9.15 1.14 32.55
C TYR A 618 7.66 0.82 32.61
N THR A 619 7.11 0.80 33.81
CA THR A 619 5.68 0.55 34.03
C THR A 619 4.96 1.86 34.27
N PHE A 620 3.99 2.20 33.42
CA PHE A 620 3.14 3.38 33.52
C PHE A 620 1.74 3.00 33.99
N ILE A 621 1.33 3.53 35.14
CA ILE A 621 -0.07 3.53 35.57
C ILE A 621 -0.68 4.86 35.19
N ILE A 622 -1.76 4.79 34.46
CA ILE A 622 -2.46 5.95 33.94
C ILE A 622 -3.84 5.98 34.57
N ARG A 623 -4.09 6.94 35.44
CA ARG A 623 -5.44 7.23 35.94
C ARG A 623 -6.04 8.33 35.08
N LYS A 624 -7.25 8.11 34.58
CA LYS A 624 -7.92 9.04 33.67
C LYS A 624 -9.38 9.17 34.05
N LYS A 625 -9.94 10.38 33.91
CA LYS A 625 -11.39 10.57 33.92
C LYS A 625 -11.99 10.27 32.55
N TYR A 626 -13.28 9.93 32.53
CA TYR A 626 -14.06 9.64 31.32
C TYR A 626 -13.83 10.70 30.23
N GLY A 627 -13.49 10.25 29.01
CA GLY A 627 -13.23 11.14 27.87
C GLY A 627 -11.78 11.62 27.69
N THR A 628 -10.79 10.87 28.21
CA THR A 628 -9.35 11.11 27.96
C THR A 628 -8.72 9.89 27.27
N GLU A 629 -7.89 10.13 26.26
CA GLU A 629 -7.06 9.11 25.60
C GLU A 629 -5.58 9.42 25.79
N MET A 630 -4.73 8.39 25.80
CA MET A 630 -3.29 8.53 25.96
C MET A 630 -2.50 7.63 25.02
N TYR A 631 -1.41 8.19 24.48
CA TYR A 631 -0.56 7.54 23.47
C TYR A 631 0.92 7.76 23.78
N ILE A 632 1.76 6.74 23.54
CA ILE A 632 3.22 6.84 23.64
C ILE A 632 3.85 6.59 22.27
N TYR A 633 4.77 7.47 21.87
CA TYR A 633 5.48 7.41 20.60
C TYR A 633 7.00 7.32 20.83
N ALA A 634 7.67 6.53 19.99
CA ALA A 634 9.12 6.57 19.85
C ALA A 634 9.42 7.60 18.77
N ASN A 635 10.17 8.65 19.12
CA ASN A 635 10.56 9.76 18.26
C ASN A 635 9.42 10.71 17.85
N ASP A 636 8.34 10.21 17.21
CA ASP A 636 7.44 11.05 16.38
C ASP A 636 5.94 10.99 16.74
N PHE A 637 5.30 12.15 16.94
CA PHE A 637 3.85 12.33 17.05
C PHE A 637 3.31 13.20 15.89
N ASP A 638 2.32 12.71 15.13
CA ASP A 638 1.60 13.49 14.10
C ASP A 638 0.18 13.86 14.59
N PRO A 639 -0.10 15.15 14.90
CA PRO A 639 -1.41 15.59 15.35
C PRO A 639 -2.51 15.50 14.28
N LEU A 640 -2.20 15.33 12.99
CA LEU A 640 -3.22 15.10 11.94
C LEU A 640 -3.55 13.61 11.76
N ASN A 641 -2.69 12.71 12.22
CA ASN A 641 -2.91 11.25 12.22
C ASN A 641 -2.42 10.66 13.55
N PRO A 642 -3.09 10.96 14.68
CA PRO A 642 -2.64 10.54 16.00
C PRO A 642 -2.51 9.01 16.15
N TYR A 643 -3.16 8.24 15.30
CA TYR A 643 -3.17 6.78 15.35
C TYR A 643 -2.00 6.10 14.61
N ARG A 644 -1.12 6.86 13.93
CA ARG A 644 -0.01 6.31 13.13
C ARG A 644 1.27 6.27 13.98
N ASN A 645 1.98 5.13 13.96
CA ASN A 645 3.28 4.91 14.63
C ASN A 645 3.30 5.00 16.17
N SER A 646 2.16 4.91 16.87
CA SER A 646 2.19 4.79 18.33
C SER A 646 2.76 3.42 18.75
N ILE A 647 3.68 3.40 19.71
CA ILE A 647 4.21 2.15 20.28
C ILE A 647 3.12 1.45 21.09
N LEU A 648 2.26 2.25 21.71
CA LEU A 648 1.09 1.82 22.46
C LEU A 648 -0.18 2.36 21.80
N LYS A 649 -1.12 1.46 21.55
CA LYS A 649 -2.49 1.78 21.16
C LYS A 649 -3.42 1.21 22.23
N GLU A 650 -4.39 1.99 22.66
CA GLU A 650 -5.48 1.55 23.53
C GLU A 650 -6.15 0.33 22.87
N LYS A 651 -5.95 -0.87 23.42
CA LYS A 651 -6.78 -2.03 23.12
C LYS A 651 -7.94 -2.00 24.10
N GLU A 652 -9.13 -1.70 23.61
CA GLU A 652 -10.37 -1.85 24.38
C GLU A 652 -10.51 -3.31 24.81
N GLN A 653 -10.14 -3.61 26.05
CA GLN A 653 -10.47 -4.89 26.68
C GLN A 653 -11.10 -4.77 28.06
N CYS A 654 -11.39 -3.55 28.54
CA CYS A 654 -12.25 -3.34 29.70
C CYS A 654 -12.92 -1.96 29.62
N SER A 655 -14.14 -1.92 29.09
CA SER A 655 -15.03 -0.77 29.29
C SER A 655 -15.41 -0.71 30.78
N GLN A 656 -14.84 0.23 31.55
CA GLN A 656 -15.39 0.90 32.76
C GLN A 656 -14.41 1.27 33.90
N ILE A 657 -13.08 1.27 33.76
CA ILE A 657 -12.20 1.62 34.90
C ILE A 657 -11.28 2.82 34.62
N ASP A 658 -11.32 3.83 35.50
CA ASP A 658 -10.52 5.08 35.56
C ASP A 658 -8.99 4.85 35.71
N LYS A 659 -8.48 3.63 35.47
CA LYS A 659 -7.08 3.23 35.70
C LYS A 659 -6.61 2.21 34.66
N MET A 660 -5.48 2.48 34.01
CA MET A 660 -4.79 1.61 33.05
C MET A 660 -3.34 1.38 33.51
N THR A 661 -2.76 0.24 33.16
CA THR A 661 -1.35 -0.08 33.47
C THR A 661 -0.68 -0.65 32.23
N TYR A 662 0.47 -0.10 31.85
CA TYR A 662 1.27 -0.51 30.69
C TYR A 662 2.72 -0.73 31.11
N ALA A 663 3.40 -1.71 30.53
CA ALA A 663 4.83 -1.91 30.70
C ALA A 663 5.52 -1.84 29.32
N VAL A 664 6.58 -1.04 29.22
CA VAL A 664 7.22 -0.68 27.94
C VAL A 664 8.73 -0.67 28.08
N TYR A 665 9.43 -1.37 27.18
CA TYR A 665 10.88 -1.25 27.07
C TYR A 665 11.25 0.10 26.43
N LEU A 666 11.97 0.92 27.18
CA LEU A 666 12.45 2.22 26.70
C LEU A 666 13.98 2.24 26.68
N GLN A 667 14.54 2.76 25.58
CA GLN A 667 15.97 2.90 25.37
C GLN A 667 16.43 4.33 25.72
N SER A 668 17.53 4.46 26.45
CA SER A 668 18.13 5.73 26.86
C SER A 668 18.57 6.63 25.70
N ARG A 669 18.77 6.07 24.49
CA ARG A 669 19.17 6.81 23.28
C ARG A 669 17.99 7.26 22.41
N VAL A 670 16.76 6.93 22.81
CA VAL A 670 15.53 7.23 22.06
C VAL A 670 14.73 8.27 22.83
N THR A 671 14.23 9.29 22.13
CA THR A 671 13.35 10.29 22.75
C THR A 671 11.91 9.80 22.67
N TYR A 672 11.26 9.69 23.82
CA TYR A 672 9.86 9.25 23.88
C TYR A 672 8.94 10.43 24.21
N VAL A 673 7.77 10.41 23.58
CA VAL A 673 6.74 11.44 23.75
C VAL A 673 5.43 10.76 24.15
N LEU A 674 4.85 11.23 25.24
CA LEU A 674 3.53 10.83 25.71
C LEU A 674 2.53 11.94 25.41
N LEU A 675 1.44 11.60 24.73
CA LEU A 675 0.34 12.50 24.41
C LEU A 675 -0.88 12.14 25.24
N ALA A 676 -1.47 13.12 25.91
CA ALA A 676 -2.82 13.00 26.49
C ALA A 676 -3.79 13.90 25.71
N THR A 677 -4.96 13.39 25.29
CA THR A 677 -5.93 14.13 24.48
C THR A 677 -7.38 13.89 24.92
N THR A 678 -8.28 14.85 24.67
CA THR A 678 -9.72 14.72 24.96
C THR A 678 -10.44 13.87 23.92
N LEU A 679 -11.49 13.14 24.34
CA LEU A 679 -12.36 12.33 23.46
C LEU A 679 -13.50 13.15 22.83
N HIS A 680 -13.81 14.33 23.40
CA HIS A 680 -14.86 15.25 22.95
C HIS A 680 -14.37 16.71 23.02
N SER A 681 -14.96 17.58 22.20
CA SER A 681 -14.55 18.97 22.02
C SER A 681 -14.85 19.93 23.18
N LEU A 682 -15.65 19.49 24.16
CA LEU A 682 -16.09 20.29 25.32
C LEU A 682 -15.67 19.69 26.68
N ALA A 683 -14.94 18.58 26.70
CA ALA A 683 -14.62 17.88 27.93
C ALA A 683 -13.36 18.45 28.62
N GLN A 684 -13.53 19.12 29.75
CA GLN A 684 -12.43 19.29 30.71
C GLN A 684 -12.21 17.97 31.43
N THR A 685 -10.97 17.48 31.43
CA THR A 685 -10.64 16.19 32.03
C THR A 685 -9.26 16.21 32.66
N SER A 686 -9.07 15.41 33.71
CA SER A 686 -7.80 15.27 34.42
C SER A 686 -7.24 13.87 34.27
N PHE A 687 -5.92 13.79 34.27
CA PHE A 687 -5.21 12.54 34.23
C PHE A 687 -3.97 12.58 35.13
N SER A 688 -3.58 11.42 35.63
CA SER A 688 -2.31 11.23 36.34
C SER A 688 -1.59 10.00 35.81
N ILE A 689 -0.29 10.12 35.68
CA ILE A 689 0.64 9.11 35.20
C ILE A 689 1.60 8.83 36.35
N GLU A 690 1.69 7.57 36.74
CA GLU A 690 2.64 7.09 37.72
C GLU A 690 3.58 6.13 36.97
N ALA A 691 4.87 6.45 36.89
CA ALA A 691 5.88 5.58 36.33
C ALA A 691 6.72 4.94 37.43
N TYR A 692 6.89 3.62 37.31
CA TYR A 692 7.64 2.78 38.22
C TYR A 692 8.82 2.16 37.47
N SER A 693 10.03 2.30 38.02
CA SER A 693 11.26 1.72 37.45
C SER A 693 12.41 1.73 38.47
N SER A 694 13.56 1.17 38.07
CA SER A 694 14.79 1.12 38.88
C SER A 694 15.51 2.47 38.99
N ARG A 695 15.19 3.46 38.14
CA ARG A 695 15.72 4.84 38.20
C ARG A 695 14.68 5.86 37.75
N ASN A 696 14.73 7.06 38.33
CA ASN A 696 13.83 8.16 38.00
C ASN A 696 13.71 8.38 36.49
N ILE A 697 12.47 8.37 36.00
CA ILE A 697 12.09 8.90 34.69
C ILE A 697 11.59 10.32 34.91
N SER A 698 12.07 11.28 34.13
CA SER A 698 11.59 12.65 34.25
C SER A 698 10.52 12.94 33.21
N PHE A 699 9.37 13.40 33.67
CA PHE A 699 8.31 13.96 32.83
C PHE A 699 8.54 15.45 32.66
N GLN A 700 8.63 15.91 31.42
CA GLN A 700 8.70 17.33 31.12
C GLN A 700 7.53 17.71 30.23
N ARG A 701 6.64 18.56 30.76
CA ARG A 701 5.59 19.18 29.97
C ARG A 701 6.23 20.06 28.91
N ILE A 702 5.93 19.82 27.64
CA ILE A 702 6.35 20.71 26.56
C ILE A 702 5.24 21.73 26.36
N VAL A 703 5.46 22.94 26.87
CA VAL A 703 4.61 24.11 26.60
C VAL A 703 5.36 24.99 25.62
N ASP A 704 5.50 24.55 24.37
CA ASP A 704 6.18 25.34 23.36
C ASP A 704 5.17 26.00 22.43
N SER A 705 5.16 27.33 22.46
CA SER A 705 4.42 28.22 21.57
C SER A 705 5.20 28.48 20.26
N SER A 706 6.34 27.80 20.08
CA SER A 706 7.20 27.93 18.92
C SER A 706 7.27 26.63 18.11
N THR A 707 6.99 26.79 16.83
CA THR A 707 6.94 25.81 15.75
C THR A 707 8.23 25.01 15.58
N TYR A 708 8.36 23.77 16.09
CA TYR A 708 9.26 22.76 15.48
C TYR A 708 8.78 21.31 15.74
N CYS A 709 8.49 20.60 14.65
CA CYS A 709 8.20 19.17 14.60
C CYS A 709 9.51 18.38 14.83
N TYR A 710 9.56 17.53 15.84
CA TYR A 710 10.76 16.79 16.26
C TYR A 710 10.98 15.51 15.41
N VAL A 711 11.28 15.67 14.10
CA VAL A 711 12.08 14.79 13.19
C VAL A 711 11.73 13.28 13.09
N GLY A 712 10.99 12.77 12.08
CA GLY A 712 11.32 12.55 10.64
C GLY A 712 10.56 11.31 10.07
N GLY A 713 10.54 10.92 8.79
CA GLY A 713 10.96 11.52 7.51
C GLY A 713 9.79 11.78 6.54
N PRO A 714 8.60 12.09 7.06
CA PRO A 714 7.89 13.23 6.51
C PRO A 714 7.17 14.00 7.63
N CYS A 715 7.69 15.15 8.02
CA CYS A 715 6.87 16.21 8.60
C CYS A 715 5.85 16.68 7.56
N ASN A 716 4.88 15.83 7.20
CA ASN A 716 3.89 16.10 6.14
C ASN A 716 2.75 17.00 6.61
N THR A 717 2.98 17.77 7.68
CA THR A 717 1.94 18.56 8.35
C THR A 717 2.47 19.91 8.82
N GLN A 718 3.48 20.48 8.13
CA GLN A 718 3.42 21.94 7.99
C GLN A 718 2.15 22.23 7.19
N VAL A 719 1.12 22.63 7.94
CA VAL A 719 -0.24 22.96 7.53
C VAL A 719 -0.25 23.49 6.11
N LYS A 720 -0.74 22.67 5.17
CA LYS A 720 -0.89 23.10 3.79
C LYS A 720 -1.89 24.23 3.74
N SER A 721 -1.40 25.40 3.34
CA SER A 721 -2.23 26.54 2.99
C SER A 721 -3.04 26.25 1.74
N ILE A 722 -4.18 26.92 1.66
CA ILE A 722 -5.05 27.02 0.49
C ILE A 722 -4.21 27.64 -0.65
N GLY A 723 -3.71 26.80 -1.57
CA GLY A 723 -2.89 27.20 -2.72
C GLY A 723 -1.66 26.33 -2.92
N LEU A 724 -1.86 25.05 -3.29
CA LEU A 724 -0.77 24.14 -3.66
C LEU A 724 0.14 24.76 -4.73
N THR A 725 1.44 24.87 -4.43
CA THR A 725 2.44 25.35 -5.38
C THR A 725 2.94 24.20 -6.25
N LEU A 726 3.57 24.52 -7.38
CA LEU A 726 4.18 23.50 -8.22
C LEU A 726 5.29 22.71 -7.48
N ASP A 727 6.01 23.37 -6.55
CA ASP A 727 6.99 22.71 -5.68
C ASP A 727 6.34 21.64 -4.79
N ASP A 728 5.11 21.88 -4.32
CA ASP A 728 4.37 20.94 -3.48
C ASP A 728 3.86 19.74 -4.28
N ILE A 729 3.40 19.99 -5.51
CA ILE A 729 2.85 18.96 -6.39
C ILE A 729 3.97 18.03 -6.89
N LEU A 730 5.13 18.57 -7.28
CA LEU A 730 6.24 17.76 -7.84
C LEU A 730 7.24 17.24 -6.80
N ARG A 731 7.03 17.54 -5.51
CA ARG A 731 7.96 17.31 -4.39
C ARG A 731 8.64 15.94 -4.35
N PHE A 732 7.92 14.88 -4.67
CA PHE A 732 8.40 13.49 -4.59
C PHE A 732 8.56 12.81 -5.96
N GLU A 733 8.26 13.53 -7.03
CA GLU A 733 8.16 12.97 -8.38
C GLU A 733 9.48 13.08 -9.16
N VAL A 734 10.27 14.13 -8.88
CA VAL A 734 11.55 14.38 -9.56
C VAL A 734 12.66 13.53 -8.93
N LYS A 735 13.22 12.60 -9.69
CA LYS A 735 14.31 11.72 -9.23
C LYS A 735 15.65 12.46 -9.32
N ARG A 736 16.37 12.57 -8.20
CA ARG A 736 17.69 13.23 -8.15
C ARG A 736 18.76 12.51 -8.96
N HIS A 737 19.76 13.26 -9.43
CA HIS A 737 20.92 12.74 -10.16
C HIS A 737 20.59 11.90 -11.41
N ARG A 738 19.34 11.95 -11.87
CA ARG A 738 18.92 11.34 -13.12
C ARG A 738 18.67 12.45 -14.15
N PRO A 739 19.24 12.35 -15.36
CA PRO A 739 18.95 13.30 -16.42
C PRO A 739 17.49 13.20 -16.87
N MET A 740 16.99 14.22 -17.56
CA MET A 740 15.56 14.36 -17.92
C MET A 740 14.99 13.14 -18.66
N HIS A 741 15.79 12.50 -19.51
CA HIS A 741 15.38 11.31 -20.26
C HIS A 741 15.20 10.04 -19.39
N HIS A 742 15.76 10.02 -18.18
CA HIS A 742 15.60 8.93 -17.20
C HIS A 742 14.60 9.26 -16.08
N GLN A 743 13.90 10.40 -16.17
CA GLN A 743 12.82 10.76 -15.26
C GLN A 743 11.56 9.91 -15.51
N SER A 744 10.61 9.97 -14.58
CA SER A 744 9.30 9.29 -14.72
C SER A 744 8.53 9.82 -15.94
N LEU A 745 7.58 9.01 -16.44
CA LEU A 745 6.71 9.42 -17.54
C LEU A 745 5.93 10.70 -17.19
N LEU A 746 5.50 10.83 -15.93
CA LEU A 746 4.84 12.03 -15.39
C LEU A 746 5.67 13.30 -15.58
N ILE A 747 6.96 13.29 -15.22
CA ILE A 747 7.84 14.46 -15.37
C ILE A 747 8.12 14.77 -16.84
N LYS A 748 8.24 13.75 -17.70
CA LYS A 748 8.44 13.95 -19.15
C LYS A 748 7.22 14.59 -19.82
N ILE A 749 6.03 14.07 -19.54
CA ILE A 749 4.77 14.60 -20.10
C ILE A 749 4.52 16.03 -19.63
N THR A 750 4.66 16.30 -18.32
CA THR A 750 4.46 17.65 -17.77
C THR A 750 5.45 18.66 -18.34
N ALA A 751 6.69 18.26 -18.62
CA ALA A 751 7.66 19.11 -19.29
C ALA A 751 7.32 19.36 -20.77
N ALA A 752 6.82 18.35 -21.50
CA ALA A 752 6.35 18.54 -22.87
C ALA A 752 5.15 19.50 -22.90
N LEU A 753 4.19 19.32 -21.99
CA LEU A 753 3.01 20.19 -21.86
C LEU A 753 3.39 21.64 -21.52
N SER A 754 4.36 21.86 -20.62
CA SER A 754 4.78 23.22 -20.28
C SER A 754 5.41 23.95 -21.47
N VAL A 755 6.18 23.25 -22.30
CA VAL A 755 6.73 23.79 -23.56
C VAL A 755 5.62 24.10 -24.58
N ILE A 756 4.64 23.20 -24.74
CA ILE A 756 3.50 23.44 -25.65
C ILE A 756 2.71 24.66 -25.22
N MET A 757 2.40 24.78 -23.92
CA MET A 757 1.69 25.94 -23.37
C MET A 757 2.46 27.24 -23.60
N PHE A 758 3.79 27.21 -23.46
CA PHE A 758 4.63 28.36 -23.77
C PHE A 758 4.53 28.78 -25.23
N VAL A 759 4.68 27.84 -26.17
CA VAL A 759 4.65 28.13 -27.62
C VAL A 759 3.28 28.67 -28.04
N VAL A 760 2.19 28.00 -27.64
CA VAL A 760 0.83 28.44 -27.99
C VAL A 760 0.53 29.81 -27.37
N GLY A 761 0.90 30.00 -26.11
CA GLY A 761 0.73 31.26 -25.39
C GLY A 761 1.51 32.41 -26.02
N LEU A 762 2.77 32.19 -26.40
CA LEU A 762 3.61 33.15 -27.10
C LEU A 762 2.98 33.61 -28.42
N ILE A 763 2.51 32.66 -29.23
CA ILE A 763 1.85 32.95 -30.52
C ILE A 763 0.57 33.78 -30.28
N SER A 764 -0.28 33.34 -29.34
CA SER A 764 -1.53 34.02 -29.00
C SER A 764 -1.29 35.46 -28.54
N SER A 765 -0.37 35.67 -27.58
CA SER A 765 -0.01 37.00 -27.09
C SER A 765 0.61 37.86 -28.19
N ALA A 766 1.48 37.33 -29.04
CA ALA A 766 2.08 38.08 -30.15
C ALA A 766 1.01 38.58 -31.14
N CYS A 767 0.11 37.70 -31.59
CA CYS A 767 -0.99 38.07 -32.47
C CYS A 767 -1.93 39.10 -31.83
N SER A 768 -2.19 38.97 -30.54
CA SER A 768 -3.02 39.92 -29.79
C SER A 768 -2.35 41.30 -29.64
N ILE A 769 -1.06 41.34 -29.31
CA ILE A 769 -0.26 42.57 -29.24
C ILE A 769 -0.25 43.30 -30.59
N LEU A 770 -0.01 42.57 -31.70
CA LEU A 770 -0.07 43.13 -33.06
C LEU A 770 -1.41 43.78 -33.38
N THR A 771 -2.50 43.20 -32.88
CA THR A 771 -3.86 43.72 -33.05
C THR A 771 -4.06 45.01 -32.25
N PHE A 772 -3.76 44.99 -30.95
CA PHE A 772 -4.09 46.09 -30.04
C PHE A 772 -3.05 47.22 -29.98
N GLN A 773 -1.86 47.04 -30.57
CA GLN A 773 -0.92 48.14 -30.78
C GLN A 773 -1.44 49.17 -31.80
N ASN A 774 -2.33 48.76 -32.71
CA ASN A 774 -2.90 49.63 -33.73
C ASN A 774 -3.66 50.83 -33.09
N ALA A 775 -3.51 52.01 -33.68
CA ALA A 775 -4.16 53.23 -33.19
C ALA A 775 -5.69 53.15 -33.27
N SER A 776 -6.24 52.41 -34.23
CA SER A 776 -7.68 52.21 -34.41
C SER A 776 -8.31 51.47 -33.22
N SER A 777 -7.65 50.43 -32.70
CA SER A 777 -8.14 49.65 -31.56
C SER A 777 -8.04 50.41 -30.24
N ARG A 778 -7.06 51.32 -30.10
CA ARG A 778 -6.84 52.14 -28.89
C ARG A 778 -7.64 53.44 -28.87
N GLN A 779 -8.76 53.50 -29.59
CA GLN A 779 -9.67 54.65 -29.59
C GLN A 779 -10.50 54.78 -28.30
N VAL A 780 -10.62 53.70 -27.54
CA VAL A 780 -11.35 53.60 -26.27
C VAL A 780 -10.47 52.87 -25.25
N GLY A 781 -10.68 53.09 -23.96
CA GLY A 781 -9.96 52.45 -22.86
C GLY A 781 -9.89 50.93 -22.97
N CYS A 782 -10.96 50.29 -23.46
CA CYS A 782 -11.06 48.86 -23.71
C CYS A 782 -9.89 48.31 -24.55
N GLY A 783 -9.46 49.04 -25.59
CA GLY A 783 -8.31 48.64 -26.40
C GLY A 783 -6.97 48.79 -25.69
N LEU A 784 -6.86 49.71 -24.72
CA LEU A 784 -5.67 49.84 -23.87
C LEU A 784 -5.60 48.71 -22.83
N TYR A 785 -6.73 48.32 -22.24
CA TYR A 785 -6.80 47.16 -21.34
C TYR A 785 -6.46 45.86 -22.06
N LEU A 786 -6.98 45.65 -23.27
CA LEU A 786 -6.67 44.46 -24.07
C LEU A 786 -5.20 44.41 -24.51
N LEU A 787 -4.59 45.56 -24.82
CA LEU A 787 -3.15 45.63 -25.06
C LEU A 787 -2.35 45.26 -23.81
N ALA A 788 -2.70 45.83 -22.65
CA ALA A 788 -2.05 45.52 -21.38
C ALA A 788 -2.22 44.05 -21.01
N SER A 789 -3.42 43.49 -21.16
CA SER A 789 -3.76 42.09 -20.92
C SER A 789 -2.91 41.16 -21.81
N SER A 790 -2.77 41.48 -23.10
CA SER A 790 -1.94 40.69 -24.03
C SER A 790 -0.47 40.62 -23.60
N VAL A 791 0.06 41.72 -23.04
CA VAL A 791 1.42 41.78 -22.48
C VAL A 791 1.52 41.01 -21.18
N THR A 792 0.56 41.19 -20.25
CA THR A 792 0.57 40.48 -18.97
C THR A 792 0.44 38.97 -19.13
N SER A 793 -0.31 38.48 -20.12
CA SER A 793 -0.44 37.04 -20.37
C SER A 793 0.85 36.43 -20.92
N LEU A 794 1.57 37.17 -21.77
CA LEU A 794 2.90 36.76 -22.22
C LEU A 794 3.85 36.64 -21.02
N LEU A 795 3.82 37.62 -20.12
CA LEU A 795 4.61 37.61 -18.89
C LEU A 795 4.21 36.43 -17.97
N SER A 796 2.91 36.16 -17.80
CA SER A 796 2.40 35.03 -17.03
C SER A 796 2.89 33.68 -17.56
N ILE A 797 2.75 33.44 -18.88
CA ILE A 797 3.15 32.17 -19.51
C ILE A 797 4.68 31.98 -19.44
N THR A 798 5.44 33.07 -19.62
CA THR A 798 6.90 33.06 -19.49
C THR A 798 7.31 32.73 -18.05
N MET A 799 6.70 33.40 -17.06
CA MET A 799 6.99 33.15 -15.64
C MET A 799 6.56 31.75 -15.18
N PHE A 800 5.44 31.22 -15.68
CA PHE A 800 5.02 29.84 -15.43
C PHE A 800 6.06 28.83 -15.94
N THR A 801 6.57 29.05 -17.15
CA THR A 801 7.60 28.20 -17.75
C THR A 801 8.90 28.27 -16.96
N ILE A 802 9.32 29.48 -16.54
CA ILE A 802 10.47 29.68 -15.66
C ILE A 802 10.26 28.94 -14.33
N LYS A 803 9.08 29.04 -13.71
CA LYS A 803 8.75 28.34 -12.46
C LYS A 803 8.85 26.83 -12.60
N PHE A 804 8.27 26.26 -13.66
CA PHE A 804 8.32 24.82 -13.92
C PHE A 804 9.75 24.30 -14.03
N TRP A 805 10.56 24.91 -14.90
CA TRP A 805 11.94 24.49 -15.09
C TRP A 805 12.82 24.78 -13.88
N PHE A 806 12.54 25.86 -13.13
CA PHE A 806 13.20 26.12 -11.86
C PHE A 806 13.01 24.95 -10.88
N VAL A 807 11.78 24.47 -10.68
CA VAL A 807 11.50 23.34 -9.78
C VAL A 807 12.22 22.07 -10.24
N VAL A 808 12.10 21.71 -11.53
CA VAL A 808 12.70 20.48 -12.06
C VAL A 808 14.23 20.52 -11.96
N ILE A 809 14.87 21.61 -12.38
CA ILE A 809 16.34 21.74 -12.38
C ILE A 809 16.88 21.79 -10.95
N THR A 810 16.23 22.54 -10.06
CA THR A 810 16.67 22.66 -8.65
C THR A 810 16.55 21.37 -7.86
N GLN A 811 15.63 20.48 -8.25
CA GLN A 811 15.50 19.16 -7.64
C GLN A 811 16.42 18.11 -8.27
N MET A 812 16.80 18.27 -9.55
CA MET A 812 17.71 17.35 -10.24
C MET A 812 19.19 17.55 -9.86
N ASP A 813 19.62 18.79 -9.62
CA ASP A 813 21.02 19.16 -9.38
C ASP A 813 21.23 19.84 -8.01
N MET A 814 22.21 19.34 -7.24
CA MET A 814 22.61 19.85 -5.93
C MET A 814 23.64 20.99 -5.99
N SER A 815 24.13 21.35 -7.18
CA SER A 815 25.15 22.40 -7.35
C SER A 815 24.63 23.84 -7.18
N ILE A 816 23.32 24.02 -7.02
CA ILE A 816 22.69 25.34 -7.01
C ILE A 816 22.90 26.05 -5.67
N ARG A 817 23.32 27.32 -5.74
CA ARG A 817 23.57 28.16 -4.57
C ARG A 817 22.29 28.33 -3.73
N PRO A 818 22.34 28.15 -2.39
CA PRO A 818 21.18 28.33 -1.50
C PRO A 818 20.50 29.70 -1.62
N SER A 819 21.26 30.77 -1.90
CA SER A 819 20.72 32.12 -2.10
C SER A 819 19.91 32.28 -3.40
N VAL A 820 20.12 31.41 -4.39
CA VAL A 820 19.30 31.34 -5.61
C VAL A 820 18.01 30.58 -5.31
N LEU A 821 18.09 29.49 -4.54
CA LEU A 821 16.93 28.74 -4.08
C LEU A 821 16.00 29.62 -3.24
N GLU A 822 16.53 30.36 -2.26
CA GLU A 822 15.74 31.21 -1.38
C GLU A 822 15.05 32.36 -2.12
N ARG A 823 15.80 33.06 -2.99
CA ARG A 823 15.20 34.12 -3.82
C ARG A 823 14.15 33.55 -4.76
N GLY A 824 14.43 32.43 -5.43
CA GLY A 824 13.48 31.78 -6.32
C GLY A 824 12.19 31.36 -5.60
N CYS A 825 12.33 30.84 -4.38
CA CYS A 825 11.24 30.45 -3.50
C CYS A 825 10.25 31.58 -3.24
N LYS A 826 10.77 32.75 -2.85
CA LYS A 826 9.95 33.92 -2.45
C LYS A 826 9.43 34.72 -3.63
N SER A 827 10.17 34.80 -4.73
CA SER A 827 9.90 35.76 -5.82
C SER A 827 9.12 35.19 -7.00
N ILE A 828 9.47 33.99 -7.47
CA ILE A 828 8.97 33.50 -8.77
C ILE A 828 7.46 33.27 -8.69
N GLU A 829 6.99 32.67 -7.60
CA GLU A 829 5.56 32.39 -7.38
C GLU A 829 4.76 33.69 -7.21
N THR A 830 5.27 34.66 -6.44
CA THR A 830 4.61 35.96 -6.22
C THR A 830 4.50 36.76 -7.51
N VAL A 831 5.56 36.80 -8.32
CA VAL A 831 5.55 37.50 -9.62
C VAL A 831 4.60 36.82 -10.60
N LEU A 832 4.56 35.48 -10.62
CA LEU A 832 3.61 34.72 -11.43
C LEU A 832 2.15 35.04 -11.04
N LYS A 833 1.84 35.03 -9.73
CA LYS A 833 0.50 35.40 -9.21
C LYS A 833 0.14 36.84 -9.56
N LEU A 834 1.08 37.79 -9.46
CA LEU A 834 0.88 39.19 -9.83
C LEU A 834 0.43 39.32 -11.29
N PHE A 835 1.17 38.75 -12.23
CA PHE A 835 0.81 38.85 -13.66
C PHE A 835 -0.51 38.15 -13.97
N PHE A 836 -0.76 37.00 -13.34
CA PHE A 836 -2.01 36.27 -13.52
C PHE A 836 -3.22 37.07 -13.02
N TYR A 837 -3.17 37.62 -11.81
CA TYR A 837 -4.27 38.45 -11.27
C TYR A 837 -4.42 39.77 -12.00
N TRP A 838 -3.31 40.35 -12.50
CA TRP A 838 -3.38 41.58 -13.27
C TRP A 838 -4.14 41.36 -14.58
N ASP A 839 -3.84 40.28 -15.29
CA ASP A 839 -4.54 39.89 -16.50
C ASP A 839 -6.05 39.67 -16.29
N THR A 840 -6.44 38.94 -15.24
CA THR A 840 -7.86 38.65 -14.96
C THR A 840 -8.66 39.92 -14.63
N TRP A 841 -8.10 40.84 -13.85
CA TRP A 841 -8.76 42.12 -13.54
C TRP A 841 -8.79 43.08 -14.74
N LEU A 842 -7.79 43.08 -15.62
CA LEU A 842 -7.86 43.85 -16.87
C LEU A 842 -9.01 43.37 -17.75
N ASN A 843 -9.25 42.05 -17.82
CA ASN A 843 -10.40 41.49 -18.53
C ASN A 843 -11.74 41.91 -17.91
N ALA A 844 -11.82 42.05 -16.58
CA ALA A 844 -12.99 42.64 -15.91
C ALA A 844 -13.16 44.13 -16.25
N CYS A 845 -12.08 44.91 -16.34
CA CYS A 845 -12.16 46.30 -16.78
C CYS A 845 -12.70 46.42 -18.21
N VAL A 846 -12.30 45.50 -19.10
CA VAL A 846 -12.83 45.41 -20.48
C VAL A 846 -14.34 45.20 -20.48
N SER A 847 -14.87 44.27 -19.66
CA SER A 847 -16.31 44.02 -19.60
C SER A 847 -17.07 45.23 -19.07
N VAL A 848 -16.65 45.78 -17.93
CA VAL A 848 -17.29 46.95 -17.31
C VAL A 848 -17.32 48.14 -18.28
N GLU A 849 -16.23 48.40 -18.99
CA GLU A 849 -16.18 49.51 -19.94
C GLU A 849 -17.10 49.26 -21.16
N ARG A 850 -17.22 48.02 -21.64
CA ARG A 850 -18.19 47.66 -22.68
C ARG A 850 -19.62 47.93 -22.21
N GLY A 851 -19.99 47.50 -21.01
CA GLY A 851 -21.29 47.80 -20.40
C GLY A 851 -21.55 49.32 -20.31
N MET A 852 -20.56 50.09 -19.85
CA MET A 852 -20.65 51.54 -19.75
C MET A 852 -20.78 52.24 -21.11
N SER A 853 -20.17 51.70 -22.16
CA SER A 853 -20.31 52.22 -23.51
C SER A 853 -21.74 52.06 -24.04
N VAL A 854 -22.40 50.95 -23.73
CA VAL A 854 -23.82 50.71 -24.08
C VAL A 854 -24.73 51.61 -23.26
N TYR A 855 -24.49 51.71 -21.95
CA TYR A 855 -25.29 52.55 -21.05
C TYR A 855 -25.25 54.04 -21.43
N LYS A 856 -24.06 54.59 -21.71
CA LYS A 856 -23.93 56.01 -22.06
C LYS A 856 -24.27 56.30 -23.52
N GLY A 857 -24.17 55.32 -24.41
CA GLY A 857 -24.43 55.47 -25.84
C GLY A 857 -23.68 56.69 -26.41
N VAL A 858 -24.41 57.65 -26.98
CA VAL A 858 -23.85 58.86 -27.59
C VAL A 858 -23.12 59.77 -26.57
N SER A 859 -23.49 59.71 -25.29
CA SER A 859 -22.83 60.49 -24.22
C SER A 859 -21.50 59.88 -23.72
N PHE A 860 -21.05 58.78 -24.33
CA PHE A 860 -19.81 58.10 -23.92
C PHE A 860 -18.56 58.88 -24.38
N ASP A 861 -17.82 59.45 -23.42
CA ASP A 861 -16.60 60.21 -23.66
C ASP A 861 -15.37 59.30 -23.81
N LYS A 862 -14.96 59.09 -25.07
CA LYS A 862 -13.79 58.27 -25.43
C LYS A 862 -12.47 58.83 -24.87
N LYS A 863 -12.31 60.15 -24.71
CA LYS A 863 -11.07 60.75 -24.17
C LYS A 863 -10.95 60.51 -22.68
N LYS A 864 -12.05 60.69 -21.93
CA LYS A 864 -12.09 60.34 -20.49
C LYS A 864 -11.86 58.86 -20.27
N SER A 865 -12.48 58.01 -21.08
CA SER A 865 -12.29 56.55 -21.03
C SER A 865 -10.81 56.15 -21.19
N LYS A 866 -10.09 56.68 -22.20
CA LYS A 866 -8.64 56.44 -22.34
C LYS A 866 -7.82 56.93 -21.14
N ARG A 867 -8.20 58.07 -20.57
CA ARG A 867 -7.52 58.62 -19.39
C ARG A 867 -7.67 57.69 -18.20
N TYR A 868 -8.89 57.24 -17.90
CA TYR A 868 -9.14 56.28 -16.83
C TYR A 868 -8.40 54.97 -17.06
N ALA A 869 -8.38 54.45 -18.29
CA ALA A 869 -7.67 53.22 -18.59
C ALA A 869 -6.16 53.32 -18.31
N ARG A 870 -5.50 54.43 -18.65
CA ARG A 870 -4.08 54.63 -18.31
C ARG A 870 -3.82 54.62 -16.80
N TRP A 871 -4.68 55.27 -16.04
CA TRP A 871 -4.57 55.30 -14.58
C TRP A 871 -4.82 53.91 -13.97
N ILE A 872 -5.87 53.21 -14.41
CA ILE A 872 -6.23 51.88 -13.91
C ILE A 872 -5.12 50.87 -14.22
N ILE A 873 -4.57 50.87 -15.45
CA ILE A 873 -3.46 49.96 -15.82
C ILE A 873 -2.26 50.14 -14.88
N PHE A 874 -1.98 51.37 -14.43
CA PHE A 874 -0.87 51.66 -13.52
C PHE A 874 -1.18 51.36 -12.04
N ILE A 875 -2.39 51.67 -11.58
CA ILE A 875 -2.81 51.49 -10.18
C ILE A 875 -3.08 50.02 -9.86
N LEU A 876 -3.69 49.29 -10.78
CA LEU A 876 -4.13 47.90 -10.58
C LEU A 876 -3.03 46.96 -10.06
N PRO A 877 -1.80 46.91 -10.62
CA PRO A 877 -0.75 46.05 -10.08
C PRO A 877 -0.34 46.44 -8.65
N ILE A 878 -0.41 47.72 -8.27
CA ILE A 878 -0.10 48.17 -6.90
C ILE A 878 -1.14 47.60 -5.92
N VAL A 879 -2.42 47.64 -6.29
CA VAL A 879 -3.51 47.07 -5.48
C VAL A 879 -3.33 45.56 -5.33
N ILE A 880 -2.99 44.86 -6.42
CA ILE A 880 -2.76 43.41 -6.40
C ILE A 880 -1.54 43.03 -5.55
N VAL A 881 -0.44 43.78 -5.63
CA VAL A 881 0.73 43.54 -4.76
C VAL A 881 0.33 43.67 -3.29
N GLY A 882 -0.53 44.64 -2.94
CA GLY A 882 -1.07 44.78 -1.60
C GLY A 882 -1.86 43.56 -1.11
N THR A 883 -2.56 42.84 -1.99
CA THR A 883 -3.35 41.65 -1.62
C THR A 883 -2.53 40.37 -1.51
N ILE A 884 -1.33 40.32 -2.10
CA ILE A 884 -0.45 39.12 -2.08
C ILE A 884 0.84 39.34 -1.29
N ILE A 885 0.96 40.43 -0.53
CA ILE A 885 2.18 40.79 0.19
C ILE A 885 2.58 39.77 1.26
N HIS A 886 1.63 38.98 1.77
CA HIS A 886 1.88 37.90 2.72
C HIS A 886 2.68 36.75 2.11
N GLU A 887 2.54 36.46 0.82
CA GLU A 887 3.18 35.33 0.14
C GLU A 887 4.72 35.32 0.31
N PRO A 888 5.47 36.37 -0.09
CA PRO A 888 6.94 36.39 0.06
C PRO A 888 7.41 36.48 1.52
N LEU A 889 6.54 36.90 2.46
CA LEU A 889 6.87 37.01 3.89
C LEU A 889 6.89 35.65 4.58
N TYR A 890 6.06 34.70 4.11
CA TYR A 890 5.89 33.39 4.74
C TYR A 890 6.52 32.23 3.94
N GLY A 891 7.03 32.48 2.73
CA GLY A 891 7.79 31.51 1.94
C GLY A 891 9.23 31.35 2.44
N HIS A 892 9.64 30.12 2.75
CA HIS A 892 10.99 29.81 3.23
C HIS A 892 11.53 28.50 2.64
N VAL A 893 12.86 28.39 2.56
CA VAL A 893 13.53 27.17 2.11
C VAL A 893 13.80 26.27 3.30
N PHE A 894 13.26 25.07 3.25
CA PHE A 894 13.49 24.02 4.24
C PHE A 894 14.62 23.12 3.77
N ARG A 895 15.63 22.96 4.62
CA ARG A 895 16.79 22.08 4.39
C ARG A 895 16.68 20.85 5.26
N TYR A 896 16.81 19.66 4.67
CA TYR A 896 16.93 18.41 5.42
C TYR A 896 18.09 17.57 4.92
N GLN A 897 18.63 16.68 5.75
CA GLN A 897 19.80 15.86 5.43
C GLN A 897 19.47 14.39 5.61
N ILE A 898 19.71 13.58 4.56
CA ILE A 898 19.64 12.13 4.64
C ILE A 898 21.07 11.61 4.74
N LYS A 899 21.42 10.94 5.83
CA LYS A 899 22.71 10.25 5.96
C LYS A 899 22.59 8.88 5.29
N ARG A 900 23.39 8.62 4.26
CA ARG A 900 23.49 7.29 3.63
C ARG A 900 24.88 6.73 3.88
N GLN A 901 24.95 5.50 4.38
CA GLN A 901 26.19 4.73 4.39
C GLN A 901 26.49 4.33 2.94
N SER A 902 27.70 4.62 2.49
CA SER A 902 28.16 4.25 1.15
C SER A 902 28.15 2.72 1.01
N PRO A 903 27.49 2.15 -0.02
CA PRO A 903 27.77 0.79 -0.42
C PRO A 903 29.01 0.83 -1.31
N ILE A 904 30.16 0.39 -0.79
CA ILE A 904 31.21 -0.40 -1.47
C ILE A 904 32.60 -0.17 -0.82
N GLU A 905 33.29 -1.30 -0.66
CA GLU A 905 34.72 -1.54 -0.40
C GLU A 905 35.27 -1.23 0.99
N LYS A 906 35.41 -2.31 1.78
CA LYS A 906 36.46 -2.45 2.79
C LYS A 906 37.82 -2.35 2.09
N GLU A 907 38.32 -1.14 1.89
CA GLU A 907 39.76 -0.94 1.87
C GLU A 907 40.24 -0.60 3.29
N THR A 908 41.32 -1.26 3.64
CA THR A 908 42.01 -1.16 4.91
C THR A 908 42.49 0.26 5.17
N ASN A 909 42.07 0.79 6.32
CA ASN A 909 42.45 2.04 7.00
C ASN A 909 41.63 3.31 6.67
N GLY A 910 40.85 3.74 7.66
CA GLY A 910 40.54 5.16 7.89
C GLY A 910 39.14 5.61 7.51
N ASP A 911 38.29 5.82 8.53
CA ASP A 911 37.03 6.57 8.58
C ASP A 911 35.93 6.21 7.57
N ASP A 912 34.84 5.63 8.09
CA ASP A 912 33.56 5.49 7.41
C ASP A 912 33.10 6.85 6.83
N LYS A 913 33.24 7.03 5.52
CA LYS A 913 32.73 8.22 4.82
C LYS A 913 31.20 8.19 4.81
N ILE A 914 30.58 8.81 5.81
CA ILE A 914 29.15 9.09 5.84
C ILE A 914 28.85 10.11 4.73
N MET A 915 28.17 9.68 3.67
CA MET A 915 27.66 10.58 2.64
C MET A 915 26.37 11.24 3.16
N VAL A 916 26.35 12.58 3.21
CA VAL A 916 25.21 13.37 3.69
C VAL A 916 24.49 14.00 2.51
N ASP A 917 23.38 13.40 2.08
CA ASP A 917 22.54 13.90 1.00
C ASP A 917 21.67 15.05 1.53
N THR A 918 22.06 16.29 1.22
CA THR A 918 21.29 17.49 1.58
C THR A 918 20.15 17.73 0.60
N HIS A 919 18.95 17.97 1.11
CA HIS A 919 17.75 18.26 0.35
C HIS A 919 17.21 19.66 0.69
N PHE A 920 16.63 20.34 -0.30
CA PHE A 920 16.08 21.69 -0.19
C PHE A 920 14.69 21.73 -0.80
N TRP A 921 13.69 22.17 -0.06
CA TRP A 921 12.32 22.36 -0.54
C TRP A 921 11.83 23.76 -0.25
N CYS A 922 10.97 24.28 -1.11
CA CYS A 922 10.20 25.49 -0.85
C CYS A 922 8.93 25.16 -0.09
N LEU A 923 8.73 25.83 1.05
CA LEU A 923 7.57 25.68 1.90
C LEU A 923 6.97 27.05 2.22
N THR A 924 5.65 27.15 2.14
CA THR A 924 4.90 28.33 2.57
C THR A 924 4.00 27.93 3.72
N THR A 925 4.15 28.59 4.87
CA THR A 925 3.36 28.30 6.07
C THR A 925 2.69 29.56 6.58
N TYR A 926 1.36 29.55 6.63
CA TYR A 926 0.58 30.68 7.14
C TYR A 926 0.07 30.41 8.57
N PRO A 927 0.05 31.43 9.43
CA PRO A 927 -0.86 31.46 10.58
C PRO A 927 -2.33 31.34 10.14
N GLN A 928 -3.21 30.81 10.98
CA GLN A 928 -4.63 30.59 10.64
C GLN A 928 -5.33 31.85 10.10
N SER A 929 -5.11 33.02 10.73
CA SER A 929 -5.69 34.29 10.28
C SER A 929 -5.23 34.70 8.88
N VAL A 930 -3.96 34.45 8.55
CA VAL A 930 -3.39 34.69 7.22
C VAL A 930 -3.89 33.66 6.21
N GLN A 931 -4.14 32.43 6.64
CA GLN A 931 -4.74 31.39 5.80
C GLN A 931 -6.18 31.75 5.42
N ASP A 932 -7.00 32.21 6.36
CA ASP A 932 -8.37 32.68 6.10
C ASP A 932 -8.37 33.90 5.16
N TYR A 933 -7.45 34.85 5.40
CA TYR A 933 -7.21 35.98 4.50
C TYR A 933 -6.82 35.53 3.09
N ASN A 934 -5.82 34.66 2.96
CA ASN A 934 -5.34 34.14 1.68
C ASN A 934 -6.46 33.43 0.92
N THR A 935 -7.31 32.70 1.63
CA THR A 935 -8.50 32.05 1.06
C THR A 935 -9.47 33.08 0.51
N ALA A 936 -9.84 34.09 1.32
CA ALA A 936 -10.73 35.15 0.90
C ALA A 936 -10.17 35.90 -0.32
N ILE A 937 -8.88 36.21 -0.33
CA ILE A 937 -8.20 36.85 -1.46
C ILE A 937 -8.24 35.97 -2.71
N LEU A 938 -7.99 34.66 -2.59
CA LEU A 938 -8.10 33.73 -3.72
C LEU A 938 -9.51 33.73 -4.31
N PHE A 939 -10.55 33.69 -3.48
CA PHE A 939 -11.95 33.80 -3.91
C PHE A 939 -12.24 35.16 -4.58
N ILE A 940 -11.74 36.27 -4.04
CA ILE A 940 -11.95 37.61 -4.59
C ILE A 940 -11.32 37.72 -5.99
N HIS A 941 -10.07 37.29 -6.17
CA HIS A 941 -9.38 37.35 -7.46
C HIS A 941 -9.95 36.40 -8.51
N LEU A 942 -10.66 35.35 -8.08
CA LEU A 942 -11.34 34.41 -8.97
C LEU A 942 -12.75 34.89 -9.32
N LEU A 943 -13.59 35.10 -8.31
CA LEU A 943 -15.02 35.35 -8.46
C LEU A 943 -15.31 36.81 -8.88
N GLY A 944 -14.50 37.77 -8.43
CA GLY A 944 -14.67 39.19 -8.74
C GLY A 944 -14.68 39.47 -10.25
N PRO A 945 -13.60 39.13 -10.98
CA PRO A 945 -13.55 39.27 -12.43
C PRO A 945 -14.64 38.49 -13.17
N PHE A 946 -14.98 37.29 -12.71
CA PHE A 946 -16.05 36.48 -13.27
C PHE A 946 -17.41 37.19 -13.17
N LEU A 947 -17.79 37.65 -11.97
CA LEU A 947 -19.04 38.36 -11.73
C LEU A 947 -19.12 39.64 -12.56
N ALA A 948 -18.01 40.39 -12.65
CA ALA A 948 -17.95 41.59 -13.49
C ALA A 948 -18.19 41.30 -14.99
N ASN A 949 -17.67 40.18 -15.50
CA ASN A 949 -17.92 39.76 -16.88
C ASN A 949 -19.37 39.30 -17.08
N LEU A 950 -19.90 38.46 -16.18
CA LEU A 950 -21.26 37.94 -16.27
C LEU A 950 -22.30 39.05 -16.17
N PHE A 951 -22.21 39.92 -15.15
CA PHE A 951 -23.16 41.01 -14.97
C PHE A 951 -23.07 42.03 -16.10
N SER A 952 -21.88 42.32 -16.62
CA SER A 952 -21.77 43.20 -17.79
C SER A 952 -22.41 42.59 -19.04
N ALA A 953 -22.27 41.28 -19.27
CA ALA A 953 -22.87 40.62 -20.43
C ALA A 953 -24.41 40.65 -20.35
N LEU A 954 -24.97 40.28 -19.18
CA LEU A 954 -26.41 40.36 -18.94
C LEU A 954 -26.94 41.78 -19.06
N PHE A 955 -26.21 42.76 -18.53
CA PHE A 955 -26.56 44.17 -18.63
C PHE A 955 -26.60 44.64 -20.09
N ILE A 956 -25.60 44.26 -20.92
CA ILE A 956 -25.59 44.61 -22.36
C ILE A 956 -26.82 44.05 -23.07
N ILE A 957 -27.19 42.80 -22.80
CA ILE A 957 -28.35 42.15 -23.44
C ILE A 957 -29.65 42.86 -23.04
N ILE A 958 -29.84 43.08 -21.73
CA ILE A 958 -31.07 43.69 -21.17
C ILE A 958 -31.21 45.14 -21.63
N GLU A 959 -30.16 45.95 -21.51
CA GLU A 959 -30.20 47.37 -21.85
C GLU A 959 -30.35 47.60 -23.36
N SER A 960 -29.70 46.77 -24.18
CA SER A 960 -29.86 46.85 -25.64
C SER A 960 -31.28 46.47 -26.07
N ALA A 961 -31.88 45.44 -25.46
CA ALA A 961 -33.27 45.06 -25.71
C ALA A 961 -34.24 46.16 -25.28
N ARG A 962 -34.00 46.81 -24.12
CA ARG A 962 -34.80 47.93 -23.62
C ARG A 962 -34.82 49.11 -24.60
N ARG A 963 -33.65 49.53 -25.08
CA ARG A 963 -33.53 50.64 -26.05
C ARG A 963 -34.19 50.33 -27.39
N ARG A 964 -34.06 49.09 -27.88
CA ARG A 964 -34.75 48.67 -29.11
C ARG A 964 -36.27 48.70 -28.92
N ALA A 965 -36.79 48.25 -27.78
CA ALA A 965 -38.21 48.31 -27.46
C ALA A 965 -38.75 49.76 -27.37
N GLU A 966 -37.95 50.69 -26.82
CA GLU A 966 -38.31 52.12 -26.78
C GLU A 966 -38.33 52.75 -28.18
N ALA A 967 -37.40 52.36 -29.07
CA ALA A 967 -37.30 52.89 -30.42
C ALA A 967 -38.28 52.23 -31.42
N GLN A 968 -38.58 50.93 -31.27
CA GLN A 968 -39.41 50.14 -32.17
C GLN A 968 -40.64 49.58 -31.47
N LYS A 969 -41.68 50.41 -31.31
CA LYS A 969 -42.94 50.03 -30.63
C LYS A 969 -43.76 48.91 -31.29
N ARG A 970 -43.35 48.39 -32.46
CA ARG A 970 -44.07 47.35 -33.21
C ARG A 970 -43.83 45.93 -32.67
N GLN A 971 -42.78 45.71 -31.88
CA GLN A 971 -42.44 44.41 -31.30
C GLN A 971 -42.52 44.46 -29.76
N SER A 972 -42.77 43.30 -29.14
CA SER A 972 -42.81 43.20 -27.67
C SER A 972 -41.39 43.19 -27.09
N TYR A 973 -41.22 43.70 -25.87
CA TYR A 973 -39.94 43.65 -25.15
C TYR A 973 -39.36 42.23 -25.05
N ARG A 974 -40.22 41.21 -24.86
CA ARG A 974 -39.80 39.80 -24.83
C ARG A 974 -39.19 39.33 -26.15
N GLN A 975 -39.70 39.81 -27.28
CA GLN A 975 -39.19 39.46 -28.60
C GLN A 975 -37.82 40.10 -28.85
N HIS A 976 -37.66 41.40 -28.54
CA HIS A 976 -36.36 42.05 -28.59
C HIS A 976 -35.34 41.41 -27.65
N LEU A 977 -35.75 40.96 -26.45
CA LEU A 977 -34.85 40.29 -25.52
C LEU A 977 -34.35 38.93 -26.07
N ARG A 978 -35.20 38.14 -26.73
CA ARG A 978 -34.77 36.89 -27.40
C ARG A 978 -33.79 37.17 -28.53
N GLU A 979 -34.10 38.15 -29.38
CA GLU A 979 -33.21 38.53 -30.48
C GLU A 979 -31.84 39.00 -29.97
N GLN A 980 -31.80 39.82 -28.91
CA GLN A 980 -30.54 40.25 -28.29
C GLN A 980 -29.80 39.13 -27.57
N TRP A 981 -30.52 38.18 -26.96
CA TRP A 981 -29.90 36.98 -26.41
C TRP A 981 -29.23 36.16 -27.50
N ASP A 982 -29.88 35.91 -28.64
CA ASP A 982 -29.28 35.14 -29.73
C ASP A 982 -28.11 35.87 -30.40
N GLU A 983 -28.17 37.19 -30.53
CA GLU A 983 -27.10 38.02 -31.08
C GLU A 983 -25.86 38.07 -30.15
N HIS A 984 -26.07 38.03 -28.82
CA HIS A 984 -25.01 38.28 -27.84
C HIS A 984 -24.76 37.16 -26.83
N LYS A 985 -25.36 35.96 -26.96
CA LYS A 985 -25.14 34.82 -26.05
C LYS A 985 -23.66 34.43 -25.87
N GLN A 986 -22.84 34.69 -26.88
CA GLN A 986 -21.39 34.49 -26.82
C GLN A 986 -20.71 35.31 -25.69
N LEU A 987 -21.25 36.48 -25.34
CA LEU A 987 -20.77 37.31 -24.22
C LEU A 987 -21.05 36.69 -22.85
N VAL A 988 -22.04 35.80 -22.74
CA VAL A 988 -22.38 35.06 -21.51
C VAL A 988 -21.68 33.71 -21.46
N ILE A 989 -21.51 33.05 -22.60
CA ILE A 989 -20.80 31.75 -22.71
C ILE A 989 -19.32 31.91 -22.36
N SER A 990 -18.66 32.99 -22.83
CA SER A 990 -17.24 33.25 -22.56
C SER A 990 -16.88 33.27 -21.06
N PRO A 991 -17.55 34.03 -20.17
CA PRO A 991 -17.25 34.00 -18.75
C PRO A 991 -17.60 32.65 -18.07
N MET A 992 -18.58 31.91 -18.57
CA MET A 992 -18.88 30.56 -18.05
C MET A 992 -17.77 29.55 -18.38
N ILE A 993 -17.20 29.62 -19.58
CA ILE A 993 -16.03 28.82 -19.96
C ILE A 993 -14.82 29.22 -19.12
N LEU A 994 -14.60 30.52 -18.90
CA LEU A 994 -13.50 31.01 -18.05
C LEU A 994 -13.66 30.59 -16.59
N LEU A 995 -14.90 30.55 -16.07
CA LEU A 995 -15.18 29.98 -14.75
C LEU A 995 -14.83 28.50 -14.73
N LEU A 996 -15.36 27.71 -15.67
CA LEU A 996 -15.10 26.28 -15.76
C LEU A 996 -13.60 25.95 -15.81
N LEU A 997 -12.81 26.71 -16.57
CA LEU A 997 -11.36 26.56 -16.67
C LEU A 997 -10.61 27.04 -15.42
N SER A 998 -11.23 27.80 -14.53
CA SER A 998 -10.60 28.32 -13.31
C SER A 998 -11.09 27.64 -12.02
N THR A 999 -12.23 26.94 -12.04
CA THR A 999 -12.75 26.13 -10.92
C THR A 999 -11.80 25.05 -10.42
N PRO A 1000 -11.06 24.29 -11.27
CA PRO A 1000 -10.15 23.25 -10.82
C PRO A 1000 -9.11 23.77 -9.81
N ARG A 1001 -8.61 25.01 -10.01
CA ARG A 1001 -7.68 25.66 -9.08
C ARG A 1001 -8.30 25.91 -7.71
N LEU A 1002 -9.58 26.31 -7.67
CA LEU A 1002 -10.32 26.53 -6.43
C LEU A 1002 -10.57 25.21 -5.70
N ILE A 1003 -10.98 24.17 -6.43
CA ILE A 1003 -11.21 22.82 -5.88
C ILE A 1003 -9.92 22.26 -5.29
N ILE A 1004 -8.82 22.30 -6.05
CA ILE A 1004 -7.49 21.89 -5.59
C ILE A 1004 -7.12 22.61 -4.29
N SER A 1005 -7.38 23.91 -4.24
CA SER A 1005 -7.04 24.76 -3.11
C SER A 1005 -7.88 24.47 -1.86
N LEU A 1006 -9.11 23.95 -2.02
CA LEU A 1006 -10.04 23.64 -0.91
C LEU A 1006 -9.94 22.18 -0.45
N VAL A 1007 -9.62 21.25 -1.35
CA VAL A 1007 -9.63 19.79 -1.12
C VAL A 1007 -8.25 19.25 -0.69
N SER A 1008 -7.17 20.03 -0.82
CA SER A 1008 -5.79 19.62 -0.45
C SER A 1008 -5.60 19.22 1.01
N GLY A 1009 -6.57 19.52 1.89
CA GLY A 1009 -6.60 19.07 3.27
C GLY A 1009 -7.23 17.69 3.50
N CYS A 1010 -7.95 17.16 2.51
CA CYS A 1010 -8.76 15.93 2.61
C CYS A 1010 -8.24 14.80 1.70
N MET A 1011 -7.39 15.11 0.72
CA MET A 1011 -6.79 14.15 -0.20
C MET A 1011 -5.26 14.29 -0.18
N ASP A 1012 -4.55 13.16 -0.15
CA ASP A 1012 -3.09 13.15 -0.20
C ASP A 1012 -2.60 13.40 -1.63
N VAL A 1013 -1.73 14.40 -1.76
CA VAL A 1013 -1.17 14.85 -3.04
C VAL A 1013 -0.29 13.76 -3.65
N SER A 1014 0.46 12.99 -2.85
CA SER A 1014 1.35 11.94 -3.38
C SER A 1014 0.63 10.75 -4.00
N HIS A 1015 -0.64 10.54 -3.64
CA HIS A 1015 -1.47 9.49 -4.24
C HIS A 1015 -2.25 9.99 -5.48
N HIS A 1016 -2.37 11.31 -5.66
CA HIS A 1016 -3.23 11.91 -6.69
C HIS A 1016 -2.52 13.02 -7.47
N THR A 1017 -1.19 12.95 -7.62
CA THR A 1017 -0.34 13.99 -8.22
C THR A 1017 -0.90 14.54 -9.54
N TRP A 1018 -1.42 13.67 -10.41
CA TRP A 1018 -1.98 14.05 -11.71
C TRP A 1018 -3.19 14.98 -11.64
N VAL A 1019 -4.12 14.75 -10.70
CA VAL A 1019 -5.31 15.60 -10.54
C VAL A 1019 -4.90 17.03 -10.20
N TYR A 1020 -3.91 17.15 -9.31
CA TYR A 1020 -3.35 18.43 -8.90
C TYR A 1020 -2.57 19.11 -10.04
N LEU A 1021 -1.77 18.37 -10.81
CA LEU A 1021 -1.06 18.89 -11.99
C LEU A 1021 -2.05 19.38 -13.06
N CYS A 1022 -3.06 18.58 -13.39
CA CYS A 1022 -4.06 18.92 -14.40
C CYS A 1022 -4.79 20.21 -14.03
N GLY A 1023 -5.31 20.32 -12.80
CA GLY A 1023 -6.00 21.55 -12.40
C GLY A 1023 -5.07 22.76 -12.28
N TYR A 1024 -3.79 22.57 -11.94
CA TYR A 1024 -2.79 23.66 -11.97
C TYR A 1024 -2.57 24.17 -13.40
N PHE A 1025 -2.33 23.27 -14.37
CA PHE A 1025 -2.10 23.63 -15.78
C PHE A 1025 -3.35 24.24 -16.44
N ILE A 1026 -4.54 23.67 -16.19
CA ILE A 1026 -5.82 24.16 -16.72
C ILE A 1026 -6.06 25.62 -16.29
N SER A 1027 -5.62 26.01 -15.09
CA SER A 1027 -5.80 27.37 -14.59
C SER A 1027 -5.09 28.46 -15.39
N PHE A 1028 -4.08 28.11 -16.21
CA PHE A 1028 -3.35 29.05 -17.09
C PHE A 1028 -3.89 29.08 -18.53
N VAL A 1029 -4.80 28.18 -18.90
CA VAL A 1029 -5.42 28.12 -20.23
C VAL A 1029 -6.12 29.45 -20.62
N PRO A 1030 -6.85 30.14 -19.72
CA PRO A 1030 -7.42 31.46 -20.01
C PRO A 1030 -6.42 32.46 -20.60
N SER A 1031 -5.24 32.60 -19.98
CA SER A 1031 -4.21 33.54 -20.43
C SER A 1031 -3.60 33.15 -21.79
N ILE A 1032 -3.60 31.85 -22.13
CA ILE A 1032 -3.14 31.35 -23.44
C ILE A 1032 -4.13 31.68 -24.56
N LEU A 1033 -5.42 31.85 -24.25
CA LEU A 1033 -6.49 31.93 -25.25
C LEU A 1033 -6.99 33.36 -25.55
N ILE A 1034 -6.31 34.42 -25.11
CA ILE A 1034 -6.76 35.81 -25.31
C ILE A 1034 -7.07 36.16 -26.76
N PHE A 1035 -6.19 35.79 -27.70
CA PHE A 1035 -6.43 36.07 -29.12
C PHE A 1035 -7.71 35.37 -29.62
N VAL A 1036 -7.90 34.11 -29.22
CA VAL A 1036 -9.07 33.30 -29.58
C VAL A 1036 -10.35 33.84 -28.95
N VAL A 1037 -10.27 34.35 -27.72
CA VAL A 1037 -11.44 34.86 -26.98
C VAL A 1037 -11.84 36.25 -27.43
N PHE A 1038 -10.89 37.16 -27.67
CA PHE A 1038 -11.20 38.57 -27.92
C PHE A 1038 -11.08 39.00 -29.39
N VAL A 1039 -10.10 38.48 -30.14
CA VAL A 1039 -9.83 38.93 -31.51
C VAL A 1039 -10.64 38.13 -32.53
N VAL A 1040 -10.62 36.80 -32.45
CA VAL A 1040 -11.30 35.93 -33.42
C VAL A 1040 -12.81 36.19 -33.55
N PRO A 1041 -13.58 36.40 -32.46
CA PRO A 1041 -15.03 36.62 -32.56
C PRO A 1041 -15.39 38.04 -33.02
N SER A 1042 -14.46 39.00 -32.95
CA SER A 1042 -14.73 40.40 -33.28
C SER A 1042 -14.35 40.71 -34.72
N ASN A 1043 -15.34 40.97 -35.58
CA ASN A 1043 -15.11 41.37 -36.97
C ASN A 1043 -14.20 42.61 -37.09
N SER A 1044 -14.34 43.57 -36.15
CA SER A 1044 -13.52 44.79 -36.11
C SER A 1044 -12.06 44.51 -35.76
N TYR A 1045 -11.82 43.67 -34.73
CA TYR A 1045 -10.45 43.32 -34.34
C TYR A 1045 -9.80 42.38 -35.34
N ARG A 1046 -10.54 41.41 -35.91
CA ARG A 1046 -10.04 40.54 -36.99
C ARG A 1046 -9.60 41.32 -38.23
N LYS A 1047 -10.37 42.34 -38.63
CA LYS A 1047 -9.97 43.24 -39.73
C LYS A 1047 -8.68 44.00 -39.39
N THR A 1048 -8.61 44.57 -38.18
CA THR A 1048 -7.43 45.30 -37.72
C THR A 1048 -6.18 44.40 -37.67
N PHE A 1049 -6.32 43.16 -37.20
CA PHE A 1049 -5.26 42.16 -37.21
C PHE A 1049 -4.75 41.87 -38.62
N ASN A 1050 -5.66 41.57 -39.57
CA ASN A 1050 -5.29 41.27 -40.95
C ASN A 1050 -4.56 42.46 -41.61
N GLU A 1051 -5.00 43.70 -41.35
CA GLU A 1051 -4.34 44.90 -41.87
C GLU A 1051 -2.93 45.08 -41.28
N SER A 1052 -2.78 44.96 -39.95
CA SER A 1052 -1.48 45.03 -39.27
C SER A 1052 -0.53 43.92 -39.75
N PHE A 1053 -1.04 42.69 -39.92
CA PHE A 1053 -0.26 41.54 -40.38
C PHE A 1053 0.22 41.74 -41.83
N CYS A 1054 -0.67 42.17 -42.74
CA CYS A 1054 -0.31 42.48 -44.13
C CYS A 1054 0.73 43.61 -44.24
N GLN A 1055 0.69 44.62 -43.38
CA GLN A 1055 1.69 45.69 -43.36
C GLN A 1055 3.09 45.16 -42.97
N ILE A 1056 3.18 44.24 -42.01
CA ILE A 1056 4.44 43.60 -41.61
C ILE A 1056 4.96 42.69 -42.73
N CYS A 1057 4.10 41.89 -43.37
CA CYS A 1057 4.49 41.05 -44.50
C CYS A 1057 5.01 41.87 -45.70
N ARG A 1058 4.44 43.07 -45.95
CA ARG A 1058 4.93 43.99 -46.99
C ARG A 1058 6.28 44.61 -46.65
N LYS A 1059 6.55 44.90 -45.37
CA LYS A 1059 7.80 45.51 -44.90
C LYS A 1059 9.00 44.54 -44.91
N HIS A 1060 8.76 43.23 -45.01
CA HIS A 1060 9.77 42.18 -45.15
C HIS A 1060 9.96 41.66 -46.59
N ARG A 1061 9.17 42.15 -47.55
CA ARG A 1061 9.28 41.84 -48.99
C ARG A 1061 9.98 42.94 -49.82
N VAL A 1062 10.38 44.02 -49.16
CA VAL A 1062 11.26 45.10 -49.66
C VAL A 1062 12.56 44.98 -48.89
#